data_AF-A0A961S2E7-F1
#
_entry.id   AF-A0A961S2E7-F1
#
_cell.length_a   1.000
_cell.length_b   1.000
_cell.length_c   1.000
_cell.angle_alpha   90.00
_cell.angle_beta   90.00
_cell.angle_gamma   90.00
#
_symmetry.space_group_name_H-M   'P 1'
#
loop_
_entity.id
_entity.type
_entity.pdbx_description
1 polymer ?
#
loop_
_entity_poly.entity_id
_entity_poly.type
_entity_poly.pdbx_seq_one_letter_code
_entity_poly.pdbx_strand_id
1 'polypeptide(L)'
;MGDTNLDPSVGINLFTVRNWSPELPFLDRFKTNMGWVPGTIMTWDTGATVEVDENGYPTGIPDGATKLTAVAGVDPLSEWPSGRYVVLYDGTGTISYSLGTTKLNAESSPHKDVVVATLDKGLGYTSLFLSIESTDPNDPIRNIHIVREDQVDAFLAGEIFNPAFLEKIQDFGTLRFMDWMQTNGSVVQNSSDYPQLDSASWSNGVPIEVMVELANRTGTNPWFCIPVEASDDAIKQMAEYVRDHLDPRLVAKVEFSNELWNWSFSQAQYALDQALALWGSDPNGDGKTTPDEGLLRCQWAGLRASQVMDIWSETFGADNAGRLERVVATQTAYKGLEHYLLDAPLVVAAGDSAPSTHFDSYAVTGYFNGGLYSAENLATVKQWAAEGATGVDKALEQLEFGDLLPGGISLETLRDLYAYHASVAAEHGLTLVMYEGGTHLIGGNDPDLTEFFTAIQNDPRMEDLYTKNMRMFEEAGGVSFVHFTDVSPVSKFGNWGALESIYQDGSPRWDALTSYQSGNPSKSPQELVGHTNGQFIMGTAGHDLMTGTAGGDNIVGAKGNDVLRGNQGSDHLSGNDGRDTLIGGRGIDNLSGDGGDDKLLGGGDKDYLQGGAGDDILNGGNGADVMWGGRGNDVYIVAGSEKISGVNHIDTVIEFDGQGTDRVISWLREYTLQSYVEDLTLGGKANRDGFGNELANVIMGNVGNNTLRGVGGDDKLNGGDGNDRLFGGTGIDRISGGDGDDIINGGAGGDVLTGGQGADRFDFSDLSDSAPGSTDIIRDFSSADGDHLDFSGIDARPGSIADNDFTFISTNDFTKAGQIRAVQSGEDTILQITVDDGLDVALMVKLLNVNAADLSVSDFIL
;
A
#
# COMPACT_ATOMS: atom_id res chain seq x y z
N MET A 1 -31.97 -9.98 -13.95
CA MET A 1 -32.12 -9.30 -12.65
C MET A 1 -30.87 -9.63 -11.89
N GLY A 2 -29.82 -8.85 -12.17
CA GLY A 2 -28.49 -9.05 -11.63
C GLY A 2 -28.41 -8.43 -10.24
N ASP A 3 -27.66 -9.10 -9.39
CA ASP A 3 -27.29 -8.68 -8.04
C ASP A 3 -26.45 -7.40 -8.15
N THR A 4 -27.03 -6.23 -7.95
CA THR A 4 -26.28 -4.97 -7.80
C THR A 4 -26.11 -4.70 -6.32
N ASN A 5 -25.25 -5.49 -5.67
CA ASN A 5 -24.51 -5.01 -4.51
C ASN A 5 -23.52 -3.96 -5.03
N LEU A 6 -24.00 -2.74 -5.25
CA LEU A 6 -23.13 -1.59 -5.41
C LEU A 6 -22.98 -1.01 -4.01
N ASP A 7 -21.96 -1.47 -3.28
CA ASP A 7 -21.49 -0.72 -2.12
C ASP A 7 -21.18 0.72 -2.59
N PRO A 8 -21.48 1.75 -1.77
CA PRO A 8 -21.23 3.14 -2.16
C PRO A 8 -19.75 3.33 -2.48
N SER A 9 -19.43 3.61 -3.76
CA SER A 9 -18.04 3.80 -4.20
C SER A 9 -17.63 5.25 -4.00
N VAL A 10 -16.47 5.52 -3.40
CA VAL A 10 -15.84 6.84 -3.47
C VAL A 10 -15.05 6.91 -4.77
N GLY A 11 -15.26 7.96 -5.55
CA GLY A 11 -14.46 8.27 -6.72
C GLY A 11 -13.68 9.56 -6.54
N ILE A 12 -12.77 9.82 -7.48
CA ILE A 12 -11.99 11.06 -7.49
C ILE A 12 -11.83 11.57 -8.91
N ASN A 13 -11.98 12.88 -9.10
CA ASN A 13 -11.59 13.54 -10.33
C ASN A 13 -10.09 13.85 -10.30
N LEU A 14 -9.40 13.67 -11.42
CA LEU A 14 -7.96 13.92 -11.52
C LEU A 14 -7.71 15.34 -11.98
N PHE A 15 -6.81 16.05 -11.29
CA PHE A 15 -6.51 17.46 -11.53
C PHE A 15 -5.88 17.68 -12.90
N THR A 16 -5.91 18.92 -13.42
CA THR A 16 -5.30 19.17 -14.73
C THR A 16 -3.77 18.96 -14.68
N VAL A 17 -3.25 18.16 -15.61
CA VAL A 17 -1.81 18.07 -15.90
C VAL A 17 -1.30 19.42 -16.43
N ARG A 18 -0.36 20.06 -15.72
CA ARG A 18 0.29 21.34 -16.09
C ARG A 18 1.67 21.42 -15.47
N ASN A 19 2.51 22.38 -15.89
CA ASN A 19 3.95 22.47 -15.58
C ASN A 19 4.35 22.30 -14.13
N TRP A 20 3.45 22.67 -13.24
CA TRP A 20 3.66 22.68 -11.79
C TRP A 20 2.48 21.99 -11.11
N SER A 21 1.90 20.98 -11.75
CA SER A 21 0.87 20.18 -11.10
C SER A 21 1.50 19.48 -9.89
N PRO A 22 0.95 19.68 -8.69
CA PRO A 22 1.41 18.94 -7.51
C PRO A 22 1.09 17.43 -7.58
N GLU A 23 0.27 17.01 -8.56
CA GLU A 23 -0.11 15.63 -8.85
C GLU A 23 1.05 14.78 -9.43
N LEU A 24 2.00 15.40 -10.15
CA LEU A 24 3.11 14.73 -10.88
C LEU A 24 2.86 13.26 -11.28
N PRO A 25 1.84 13.00 -12.14
CA PRO A 25 1.31 11.65 -12.35
C PRO A 25 2.22 10.73 -13.18
N PHE A 26 3.20 11.31 -13.90
CA PHE A 26 4.07 10.58 -14.81
C PHE A 26 5.52 10.50 -14.30
N LEU A 27 6.21 9.39 -14.59
CA LEU A 27 7.64 9.24 -14.36
C LEU A 27 8.45 10.24 -15.19
N ASP A 28 8.04 10.43 -16.46
CA ASP A 28 8.56 11.51 -17.29
C ASP A 28 7.91 12.84 -16.89
N ARG A 29 8.65 13.63 -16.11
CA ARG A 29 8.23 14.96 -15.65
C ARG A 29 8.00 15.92 -16.82
N PHE A 30 8.58 15.67 -17.99
CA PHE A 30 8.36 16.50 -19.16
C PHE A 30 6.94 16.37 -19.72
N LYS A 31 6.27 15.21 -19.55
CA LYS A 31 4.86 15.04 -19.94
C LYS A 31 3.90 15.94 -19.16
N THR A 32 4.29 16.31 -17.94
CA THR A 32 3.55 17.26 -17.09
C THR A 32 3.84 18.73 -17.47
N ASN A 33 4.75 19.01 -18.40
CA ASN A 33 5.18 20.37 -18.71
C ASN A 33 4.29 21.07 -19.74
N MET A 34 4.34 22.40 -19.88
CA MET A 34 3.78 23.10 -21.05
C MET A 34 4.60 22.68 -22.27
N GLY A 35 3.92 22.58 -23.41
CA GLY A 35 4.62 22.49 -24.70
C GLY A 35 5.56 23.68 -24.94
N TRP A 36 6.27 23.63 -26.05
CA TRP A 36 7.26 24.64 -26.43
C TRP A 36 6.61 25.94 -26.93
N VAL A 37 6.06 26.74 -26.02
CA VAL A 37 5.29 27.96 -26.34
C VAL A 37 6.16 29.22 -26.36
N PRO A 38 6.15 30.02 -27.45
CA PRO A 38 6.64 31.39 -27.42
C PRO A 38 5.65 32.31 -26.68
N GLY A 39 5.96 32.85 -25.50
CA GLY A 39 5.35 34.14 -25.14
C GLY A 39 4.68 34.41 -23.77
N THR A 40 4.90 33.66 -22.69
CA THR A 40 4.37 34.07 -21.34
C THR A 40 5.24 33.61 -20.19
N ILE A 41 5.69 34.52 -19.31
CA ILE A 41 6.75 34.41 -18.25
C ILE A 41 8.10 33.84 -18.79
N MET A 42 7.98 32.92 -19.73
CA MET A 42 8.88 32.31 -20.70
C MET A 42 8.52 32.81 -22.12
N THR A 43 8.47 34.12 -22.34
CA THR A 43 8.52 34.72 -23.70
C THR A 43 9.97 34.71 -24.19
N TRP A 44 10.20 34.44 -25.47
CA TRP A 44 11.41 34.81 -26.20
C TRP A 44 11.75 36.30 -25.99
N ASP A 45 13.03 36.66 -26.05
CA ASP A 45 13.48 38.05 -26.15
C ASP A 45 12.97 38.77 -27.43
N THR A 46 12.34 38.04 -28.37
CA THR A 46 12.03 38.50 -29.75
C THR A 46 10.58 38.36 -30.21
N GLY A 47 9.74 37.53 -29.57
CA GLY A 47 8.33 37.31 -29.96
C GLY A 47 8.10 36.48 -31.24
N ALA A 48 9.08 35.72 -31.73
CA ALA A 48 8.95 34.88 -32.91
C ALA A 48 8.23 33.54 -32.64
N THR A 49 7.51 33.01 -33.64
CA THR A 49 6.89 31.67 -33.59
C THR A 49 7.96 30.59 -33.71
N VAL A 50 7.87 29.56 -32.87
CA VAL A 50 8.75 28.38 -32.91
C VAL A 50 8.22 27.43 -33.97
N GLU A 51 9.08 26.99 -34.88
CA GLU A 51 8.73 25.85 -35.74
C GLU A 51 8.86 24.57 -34.92
N VAL A 52 7.74 23.87 -34.79
CA VAL A 52 7.65 22.57 -34.13
C VAL A 52 7.18 21.51 -35.12
N ASP A 53 7.54 20.25 -34.87
CA ASP A 53 6.99 19.11 -35.60
C ASP A 53 5.55 18.79 -35.15
N GLU A 54 4.97 17.73 -35.72
CA GLU A 54 3.62 17.27 -35.40
C GLU A 54 3.43 16.85 -33.94
N ASN A 55 4.52 16.50 -33.26
CA ASN A 55 4.55 16.10 -31.86
C ASN A 55 4.85 17.29 -30.93
N GLY A 56 5.03 18.49 -31.48
CA GLY A 56 5.30 19.70 -30.72
C GLY A 56 6.77 19.87 -30.33
N TYR A 57 7.72 19.11 -30.90
CA TYR A 57 9.15 19.30 -30.65
C TYR A 57 9.76 20.37 -31.57
N PRO A 58 10.72 21.16 -31.08
CA PRO A 58 11.34 22.22 -31.87
C PRO A 58 12.21 21.66 -33.00
N THR A 59 11.98 22.09 -34.24
CA THR A 59 12.77 21.66 -35.41
C THR A 59 13.94 22.59 -35.72
N GLY A 60 13.97 23.78 -35.12
CA GLY A 60 15.02 24.77 -35.29
C GLY A 60 14.91 25.95 -34.32
N ILE A 61 15.91 26.82 -34.32
CA ILE A 61 15.89 28.09 -33.59
C ILE A 61 15.58 29.22 -34.59
N PRO A 62 14.49 29.99 -34.41
CA PRO A 62 14.13 31.07 -35.32
C PRO A 62 15.22 32.14 -35.46
N ASP A 63 15.30 32.77 -36.64
CA ASP A 63 16.26 33.84 -36.91
C ASP A 63 16.17 34.98 -35.88
N GLY A 64 17.32 35.35 -35.31
CA GLY A 64 17.44 36.41 -34.30
C GLY A 64 17.19 35.94 -32.86
N ALA A 65 16.81 34.68 -32.67
CA ALA A 65 16.62 34.10 -31.36
C ALA A 65 17.89 33.38 -30.87
N THR A 66 18.15 33.41 -29.56
CA THR A 66 19.40 32.90 -28.97
C THR A 66 19.26 31.53 -28.33
N LYS A 67 18.08 31.18 -27.83
CA LYS A 67 17.76 29.87 -27.23
C LYS A 67 16.27 29.70 -27.05
N LEU A 68 15.82 28.44 -26.94
CA LEU A 68 14.44 28.08 -26.59
C LEU A 68 14.40 27.43 -25.21
N THR A 69 13.55 27.92 -24.30
CA THR A 69 13.55 27.48 -22.89
C THR A 69 12.22 26.87 -22.47
N ALA A 70 12.27 25.77 -21.72
CA ALA A 70 11.13 25.15 -21.03
C ALA A 70 11.44 25.01 -19.53
N VAL A 71 10.40 25.01 -18.67
CA VAL A 71 10.51 24.80 -17.21
C VAL A 71 9.73 23.59 -16.79
N ALA A 72 10.37 22.57 -16.24
CA ALA A 72 9.68 21.46 -15.61
C ALA A 72 9.68 21.66 -14.09
N GLY A 73 8.50 21.66 -13.47
CA GLY A 73 8.40 21.33 -12.05
C GLY A 73 8.74 19.85 -11.90
N VAL A 74 9.69 19.52 -11.03
CA VAL A 74 10.21 18.15 -10.95
C VAL A 74 9.83 17.44 -9.66
N ASP A 75 9.63 18.19 -8.56
CA ASP A 75 9.08 17.71 -7.28
C ASP A 75 8.39 18.87 -6.49
N PRO A 76 7.36 18.58 -5.65
CA PRO A 76 6.52 19.58 -4.98
C PRO A 76 7.08 20.09 -3.64
N LEU A 77 6.31 20.98 -2.97
CA LEU A 77 6.75 21.96 -1.97
C LEU A 77 7.17 21.43 -0.58
N SER A 78 6.70 20.26 -0.14
CA SER A 78 6.69 19.92 1.29
C SER A 78 7.89 19.14 1.82
N GLU A 79 8.68 18.46 0.97
CA GLU A 79 9.59 17.41 1.43
C GLU A 79 10.87 17.36 0.52
N TRP A 80 12.00 17.80 1.07
CA TRP A 80 13.41 17.44 0.71
C TRP A 80 14.18 18.18 -0.42
N PRO A 81 15.54 18.19 -0.35
CA PRO A 81 16.43 19.11 -1.04
C PRO A 81 16.84 18.56 -2.40
N SER A 82 17.08 19.44 -3.37
CA SER A 82 18.07 19.19 -4.44
C SER A 82 18.13 17.76 -5.02
N GLY A 83 17.25 17.40 -5.96
CA GLY A 83 17.20 16.06 -6.56
C GLY A 83 18.18 15.87 -7.73
N ARG A 84 18.60 14.62 -7.97
CA ARG A 84 19.32 14.20 -9.19
C ARG A 84 18.32 13.68 -10.23
N TYR A 85 18.47 14.15 -11.46
CA TYR A 85 17.62 13.78 -12.59
C TYR A 85 18.45 13.43 -13.80
N VAL A 86 17.87 12.60 -14.65
CA VAL A 86 18.42 12.25 -15.96
C VAL A 86 17.51 12.86 -17.03
N VAL A 87 18.12 13.63 -17.93
CA VAL A 87 17.48 14.18 -19.11
C VAL A 87 17.92 13.36 -20.31
N LEU A 88 16.99 12.60 -20.90
CA LEU A 88 17.20 11.81 -22.11
C LEU A 88 16.64 12.59 -23.29
N TYR A 89 17.32 12.56 -24.44
CA TYR A 89 16.85 13.25 -25.64
C TYR A 89 17.47 12.67 -26.91
N ASP A 90 16.72 12.72 -28.00
CA ASP A 90 17.21 12.46 -29.33
C ASP A 90 17.74 13.74 -29.98
N GLY A 91 18.50 13.58 -31.06
CA GLY A 91 18.96 14.69 -31.89
C GLY A 91 20.32 15.27 -31.50
N THR A 92 20.79 16.17 -32.35
CA THR A 92 22.11 16.80 -32.22
C THR A 92 21.96 18.29 -31.88
N GLY A 93 22.63 18.74 -30.83
CA GLY A 93 22.58 20.13 -30.40
C GLY A 93 23.19 20.38 -29.03
N THR A 94 22.85 21.51 -28.43
CA THR A 94 23.32 21.91 -27.10
C THR A 94 22.14 22.25 -26.21
N ILE A 95 22.04 21.55 -25.08
CA ILE A 95 21.10 21.86 -24.01
C ILE A 95 21.87 22.48 -22.84
N SER A 96 21.38 23.59 -22.32
CA SER A 96 21.87 24.26 -21.12
C SER A 96 20.82 24.23 -20.01
N TYR A 97 21.28 24.34 -18.76
CA TYR A 97 20.43 24.29 -17.57
C TYR A 97 20.68 25.52 -16.69
N SER A 98 19.65 26.02 -16.01
CA SER A 98 19.74 27.23 -15.18
C SER A 98 18.77 27.21 -13.99
N LEU A 99 18.66 28.33 -13.26
CA LEU A 99 17.72 28.56 -12.14
C LEU A 99 17.64 27.39 -11.16
N GLY A 100 18.75 27.16 -10.44
CA GLY A 100 18.86 26.10 -9.46
C GLY A 100 19.23 24.73 -10.04
N THR A 101 19.35 24.57 -11.36
CA THR A 101 19.79 23.32 -12.00
C THR A 101 21.23 23.38 -12.49
N THR A 102 22.03 22.36 -12.16
CA THR A 102 23.43 22.22 -12.62
C THR A 102 23.64 20.90 -13.34
N LYS A 103 24.24 20.95 -14.55
CA LYS A 103 24.66 19.77 -15.30
C LYS A 103 25.95 19.18 -14.74
N LEU A 104 25.97 17.87 -14.54
CA LEU A 104 27.14 17.10 -14.14
C LEU A 104 27.85 16.57 -15.40
N ASN A 105 28.75 17.38 -15.97
CA ASN A 105 29.41 17.07 -17.24
C ASN A 105 30.19 15.75 -17.24
N ALA A 106 30.76 15.33 -16.10
CA ALA A 106 31.51 14.09 -16.00
C ALA A 106 30.63 12.82 -16.06
N GLU A 107 29.34 12.97 -15.77
CA GLU A 107 28.35 11.89 -15.71
C GLU A 107 27.38 11.95 -16.91
N SER A 108 27.45 13.04 -17.68
CA SER A 108 26.66 13.24 -18.90
C SER A 108 27.37 12.67 -20.13
N SER A 109 26.61 12.20 -21.10
CA SER A 109 27.07 11.71 -22.40
C SER A 109 26.18 12.26 -23.52
N PRO A 110 26.52 12.10 -24.81
CA PRO A 110 25.58 12.39 -25.87
C PRO A 110 24.23 11.72 -25.60
N HIS A 111 23.12 12.44 -25.81
CA HIS A 111 21.73 11.98 -25.59
C HIS A 111 21.30 11.72 -24.14
N LYS A 112 22.20 11.95 -23.16
CA LYS A 112 21.92 11.74 -21.73
C LYS A 112 22.65 12.78 -20.88
N ASP A 113 21.90 13.69 -20.27
CA ASP A 113 22.44 14.65 -19.32
C ASP A 113 22.04 14.26 -17.90
N VAL A 114 23.02 14.24 -16.99
CA VAL A 114 22.75 14.08 -15.56
C VAL A 114 22.79 15.47 -14.92
N VAL A 115 21.73 15.83 -14.21
CA VAL A 115 21.58 17.16 -13.62
C VAL A 115 21.17 17.08 -12.15
N VAL A 116 21.53 18.11 -11.39
CA VAL A 116 21.06 18.33 -10.02
C VAL A 116 20.16 19.54 -10.03
N ALA A 117 18.87 19.39 -9.73
CA ALA A 117 17.91 20.49 -9.63
C ALA A 117 17.66 20.82 -8.17
N THR A 118 17.82 22.08 -7.78
CA THR A 118 17.71 22.57 -6.39
C THR A 118 16.52 23.51 -6.21
N LEU A 119 16.07 23.65 -4.95
CA LEU A 119 14.96 24.54 -4.59
C LEU A 119 15.27 25.99 -5.02
N ASP A 120 14.41 26.56 -5.86
CA ASP A 120 14.46 27.98 -6.17
C ASP A 120 13.66 28.76 -5.11
N LYS A 121 14.35 29.50 -4.24
CA LYS A 121 13.73 30.28 -3.15
C LYS A 121 12.79 31.40 -3.64
N GLY A 122 12.90 31.82 -4.90
CA GLY A 122 12.03 32.81 -5.51
C GLY A 122 10.74 32.22 -6.08
N LEU A 123 10.74 30.93 -6.43
CA LEU A 123 9.60 30.21 -7.00
C LEU A 123 8.89 29.32 -5.97
N GLY A 124 9.59 28.92 -4.91
CA GLY A 124 9.04 28.13 -3.81
C GLY A 124 9.17 26.61 -4.01
N TYR A 125 9.55 26.12 -5.19
CA TYR A 125 9.63 24.69 -5.54
C TYR A 125 10.95 24.33 -6.25
N THR A 126 11.23 23.02 -6.39
CA THR A 126 12.36 22.52 -7.18
C THR A 126 11.99 22.51 -8.66
N SER A 127 12.79 23.19 -9.48
CA SER A 127 12.53 23.35 -10.90
C SER A 127 13.74 22.99 -11.75
N LEU A 128 13.48 22.35 -12.88
CA LEU A 128 14.46 22.12 -13.94
C LEU A 128 14.19 23.08 -15.10
N PHE A 129 15.07 24.06 -15.27
CA PHE A 129 15.06 24.96 -16.42
C PHE A 129 15.98 24.45 -17.50
N LEU A 130 15.41 24.09 -18.64
CA LEU A 130 16.11 23.53 -19.79
C LEU A 130 16.08 24.52 -20.95
N SER A 131 17.23 24.85 -21.53
CA SER A 131 17.33 25.69 -22.74
C SER A 131 18.01 24.93 -23.89
N ILE A 132 17.36 24.85 -25.05
CA ILE A 132 18.01 24.44 -26.31
C ILE A 132 18.71 25.67 -26.90
N GLU A 133 20.05 25.67 -26.84
CA GLU A 133 20.90 26.75 -27.33
C GLU A 133 21.22 26.61 -28.82
N SER A 134 21.22 25.36 -29.32
CA SER A 134 21.41 25.05 -30.73
C SER A 134 20.82 23.68 -31.04
N THR A 135 20.27 23.49 -32.24
CA THR A 135 19.86 22.18 -32.73
C THR A 135 20.13 22.04 -34.22
N ASP A 136 20.52 20.85 -34.70
CA ASP A 136 20.71 20.57 -36.12
C ASP A 136 19.34 20.42 -36.81
N PRO A 137 19.00 21.24 -37.81
CA PRO A 137 17.71 21.12 -38.50
C PRO A 137 17.49 19.77 -39.22
N ASN A 138 18.55 19.00 -39.49
CA ASN A 138 18.43 17.66 -40.10
C ASN A 138 18.34 16.54 -39.05
N ASP A 139 18.62 16.85 -37.78
CA ASP A 139 18.52 15.94 -36.64
C ASP A 139 18.15 16.74 -35.38
N PRO A 140 16.94 17.31 -35.33
CA PRO A 140 16.57 18.25 -34.29
C PRO A 140 16.44 17.55 -32.94
N ILE A 141 16.70 18.30 -31.86
CA ILE A 141 16.52 17.84 -30.49
C ILE A 141 15.03 17.61 -30.25
N ARG A 142 14.69 16.38 -29.88
CA ARG A 142 13.32 15.90 -29.68
C ARG A 142 13.28 14.78 -28.66
N ASN A 143 12.09 14.27 -28.35
CA ASN A 143 11.89 13.17 -27.40
C ASN A 143 12.61 13.43 -26.06
N ILE A 144 12.47 14.66 -25.56
CA ILE A 144 13.07 15.06 -24.28
C ILE A 144 12.24 14.43 -23.15
N HIS A 145 12.92 13.66 -22.30
CA HIS A 145 12.38 13.03 -21.10
C HIS A 145 13.14 13.52 -19.87
N ILE A 146 12.44 13.77 -18.77
CA ILE A 146 13.03 14.18 -17.48
C ILE A 146 12.58 13.20 -16.41
N VAL A 147 13.51 12.41 -15.88
CA VAL A 147 13.21 11.34 -14.92
C VAL A 147 14.09 11.48 -13.68
N ARG A 148 13.56 11.19 -12.48
CA ARG A 148 14.39 11.11 -11.26
C ARG A 148 15.40 9.97 -11.43
N GLU A 149 16.63 10.16 -10.96
CA GLU A 149 17.72 9.20 -11.20
C GLU A 149 17.41 7.79 -10.69
N ASP A 150 16.74 7.68 -9.55
CA ASP A 150 16.28 6.43 -8.92
C ASP A 150 15.12 5.76 -9.67
N GLN A 151 14.50 6.43 -10.64
CA GLN A 151 13.35 5.95 -11.41
C GLN A 151 13.68 5.69 -12.89
N VAL A 152 14.93 5.86 -13.31
CA VAL A 152 15.35 5.71 -14.71
C VAL A 152 15.13 4.29 -15.21
N ASP A 153 15.42 3.27 -14.40
CA ASP A 153 15.28 1.88 -14.84
C ASP A 153 13.79 1.51 -15.06
N ALA A 154 12.89 1.99 -14.21
CA ALA A 154 11.44 1.84 -14.40
C ALA A 154 10.98 2.52 -15.70
N PHE A 155 11.39 3.78 -15.92
CA PHE A 155 11.07 4.50 -17.16
C PHE A 155 11.58 3.76 -18.41
N LEU A 156 12.82 3.25 -18.38
CA LEU A 156 13.40 2.48 -19.50
C LEU A 156 12.74 1.12 -19.70
N ALA A 157 12.13 0.55 -18.67
CA ALA A 157 11.29 -0.65 -18.76
C ALA A 157 9.90 -0.38 -19.37
N GLY A 158 9.57 0.89 -19.65
CA GLY A 158 8.30 1.30 -20.24
C GLY A 158 7.26 1.77 -19.24
N GLU A 159 7.63 1.96 -17.97
CA GLU A 159 6.71 2.48 -16.97
C GLU A 159 6.31 3.93 -17.24
N ILE A 160 5.01 4.22 -17.11
CA ILE A 160 4.43 5.53 -17.43
C ILE A 160 4.16 6.33 -16.15
N PHE A 161 3.48 5.70 -15.18
CA PHE A 161 2.96 6.40 -14.02
C PHE A 161 3.96 6.44 -12.87
N ASN A 162 3.94 7.57 -12.16
CA ASN A 162 4.67 7.73 -10.91
C ASN A 162 4.05 6.83 -9.82
N PRO A 163 4.81 5.92 -9.18
CA PRO A 163 4.28 5.03 -8.15
C PRO A 163 3.60 5.76 -6.99
N ALA A 164 4.15 6.91 -6.56
CA ALA A 164 3.56 7.72 -5.49
C ALA A 164 2.20 8.32 -5.87
N PHE A 165 1.98 8.56 -7.16
CA PHE A 165 0.67 8.99 -7.66
C PHE A 165 -0.33 7.82 -7.66
N LEU A 166 0.09 6.65 -8.18
CA LEU A 166 -0.75 5.45 -8.17
C LEU A 166 -1.21 5.10 -6.76
N GLU A 167 -0.32 5.17 -5.77
CA GLU A 167 -0.63 4.91 -4.35
C GLU A 167 -1.81 5.75 -3.85
N LYS A 168 -1.92 7.02 -4.28
CA LYS A 168 -3.01 7.89 -3.84
C LYS A 168 -4.33 7.52 -4.51
N ILE A 169 -4.33 7.23 -5.80
CA ILE A 169 -5.59 7.12 -6.53
C ILE A 169 -6.13 5.69 -6.65
N GLN A 170 -5.31 4.68 -6.39
CA GLN A 170 -5.66 3.28 -6.64
C GLN A 170 -6.75 2.69 -5.74
N ASP A 171 -7.12 3.33 -4.63
CA ASP A 171 -8.17 2.80 -3.75
C ASP A 171 -9.58 3.29 -4.11
N PHE A 172 -9.68 4.33 -4.95
CA PHE A 172 -10.96 4.87 -5.37
C PHE A 172 -11.67 3.97 -6.38
N GLY A 173 -12.99 3.89 -6.29
CA GLY A 173 -13.83 3.07 -7.17
C GLY A 173 -14.16 3.70 -8.52
N THR A 174 -13.85 4.99 -8.72
CA THR A 174 -14.03 5.67 -10.01
C THR A 174 -12.96 6.75 -10.19
N LEU A 175 -12.32 6.78 -11.36
CA LEU A 175 -11.42 7.87 -11.78
C LEU A 175 -12.14 8.72 -12.82
N ARG A 176 -12.36 10.00 -12.51
CA ARG A 176 -12.99 10.94 -13.44
C ARG A 176 -11.94 11.79 -14.14
N PHE A 177 -12.01 11.85 -15.47
CA PHE A 177 -10.97 12.44 -16.33
C PHE A 177 -11.36 13.81 -16.91
N MET A 178 -12.24 14.55 -16.25
CA MET A 178 -12.81 15.78 -16.82
C MET A 178 -11.74 16.83 -17.17
N ASP A 179 -10.80 17.06 -16.25
CA ASP A 179 -9.70 18.00 -16.43
C ASP A 179 -8.57 17.44 -17.31
N TRP A 180 -8.29 16.14 -17.23
CA TRP A 180 -7.35 15.46 -18.12
C TRP A 180 -7.81 15.49 -19.58
N MET A 181 -9.12 15.50 -19.84
CA MET A 181 -9.68 15.66 -21.19
C MET A 181 -9.82 17.14 -21.61
N GLN A 182 -9.52 18.08 -20.71
CA GLN A 182 -9.77 19.52 -20.90
C GLN A 182 -11.19 19.83 -21.34
N THR A 183 -12.17 19.19 -20.70
CA THR A 183 -13.59 19.32 -21.09
C THR A 183 -14.07 20.77 -20.97
N ASN A 184 -13.59 21.49 -19.94
CA ASN A 184 -13.97 22.87 -19.69
C ASN A 184 -13.25 23.88 -20.60
N GLY A 185 -14.02 24.60 -21.41
CA GLY A 185 -13.47 25.54 -22.41
C GLY A 185 -12.72 24.82 -23.52
N SER A 186 -13.01 23.53 -23.74
CA SER A 186 -12.37 22.72 -24.76
C SER A 186 -12.57 23.30 -26.16
N VAL A 187 -11.51 23.25 -26.96
CA VAL A 187 -11.56 23.49 -28.41
C VAL A 187 -11.42 22.21 -29.21
N VAL A 188 -11.40 21.05 -28.53
CA VAL A 188 -11.26 19.74 -29.15
C VAL A 188 -12.53 19.40 -29.92
N GLN A 189 -12.39 19.17 -31.22
CA GLN A 189 -13.49 18.79 -32.11
C GLN A 189 -13.25 17.41 -32.74
N ASN A 190 -11.99 17.05 -32.99
CA ASN A 190 -11.57 15.84 -33.70
C ASN A 190 -10.59 15.02 -32.85
N SER A 191 -10.48 13.72 -33.13
CA SER A 191 -9.51 12.85 -32.42
C SER A 191 -8.05 13.33 -32.60
N SER A 192 -7.73 13.95 -33.73
CA SER A 192 -6.43 14.55 -34.01
C SER A 192 -6.09 15.78 -33.18
N ASP A 193 -7.06 16.37 -32.48
CA ASP A 193 -6.84 17.56 -31.66
C ASP A 193 -6.30 17.19 -30.27
N TYR A 194 -6.41 15.92 -29.87
CA TYR A 194 -5.81 15.41 -28.64
C TYR A 194 -4.30 15.15 -28.81
N PRO A 195 -3.49 15.40 -27.75
CA PRO A 195 -2.10 14.96 -27.72
C PRO A 195 -1.96 13.45 -27.98
N GLN A 196 -0.90 13.09 -28.67
CA GLN A 196 -0.50 11.71 -28.95
C GLN A 196 0.49 11.22 -27.89
N LEU A 197 0.75 9.91 -27.84
CA LEU A 197 1.69 9.31 -26.87
C LEU A 197 3.10 9.93 -26.96
N ASP A 198 3.55 10.22 -28.18
CA ASP A 198 4.85 10.83 -28.49
C ASP A 198 4.83 12.37 -28.49
N SER A 199 3.68 12.99 -28.22
CA SER A 199 3.62 14.45 -28.05
C SER A 199 4.57 14.91 -26.95
N ALA A 200 5.18 16.08 -27.16
CA ALA A 200 6.14 16.68 -26.24
C ALA A 200 5.57 16.90 -24.84
N SER A 201 4.26 17.10 -24.72
CA SER A 201 3.56 17.39 -23.47
C SER A 201 2.12 16.92 -23.53
N TRP A 202 1.58 16.53 -22.37
CA TRP A 202 0.17 16.21 -22.17
C TRP A 202 -0.57 17.27 -21.32
N SER A 203 0.03 18.45 -21.15
CA SER A 203 -0.58 19.55 -20.41
C SER A 203 -1.84 20.14 -21.05
N ASN A 204 -2.02 19.87 -22.36
CA ASN A 204 -3.20 20.25 -23.13
C ASN A 204 -4.21 19.11 -23.32
N GLY A 205 -4.12 18.09 -22.46
CA GLY A 205 -4.96 16.91 -22.50
C GLY A 205 -4.14 15.64 -22.47
N VAL A 206 -4.63 14.62 -21.76
CA VAL A 206 -3.98 13.32 -21.67
C VAL A 206 -4.54 12.40 -22.77
N PRO A 207 -3.69 11.64 -23.48
CA PRO A 207 -4.15 10.70 -24.50
C PRO A 207 -5.13 9.66 -23.93
N ILE A 208 -6.09 9.21 -24.74
CA ILE A 208 -7.09 8.21 -24.32
C ILE A 208 -6.42 6.89 -23.94
N GLU A 209 -5.35 6.52 -24.63
CA GLU A 209 -4.51 5.37 -24.37
C GLU A 209 -3.99 5.37 -22.94
N VAL A 210 -3.55 6.53 -22.44
CA VAL A 210 -3.00 6.70 -21.10
C VAL A 210 -4.10 6.65 -20.04
N MET A 211 -5.27 7.27 -20.31
CA MET A 211 -6.42 7.21 -19.40
C MET A 211 -6.95 5.77 -19.24
N VAL A 212 -7.03 5.01 -20.33
CA VAL A 212 -7.42 3.59 -20.30
C VAL A 212 -6.37 2.74 -19.59
N GLU A 213 -5.09 2.98 -19.83
CA GLU A 213 -4.00 2.29 -19.14
C GLU A 213 -4.04 2.55 -17.63
N LEU A 214 -4.32 3.79 -17.20
CA LEU A 214 -4.46 4.10 -15.78
C LEU A 214 -5.63 3.34 -15.14
N ALA A 215 -6.78 3.30 -15.81
CA ALA A 215 -7.96 2.58 -15.36
C ALA A 215 -7.69 1.07 -15.24
N ASN A 216 -7.04 0.47 -16.25
CA ASN A 216 -6.65 -0.94 -16.24
C ASN A 216 -5.68 -1.25 -15.09
N ARG A 217 -4.64 -0.41 -14.94
CA ARG A 217 -3.59 -0.63 -13.95
C ARG A 217 -4.10 -0.50 -12.52
N THR A 218 -5.00 0.43 -12.28
CA THR A 218 -5.61 0.62 -10.95
C THR A 218 -6.84 -0.26 -10.72
N GLY A 219 -7.31 -0.99 -11.74
CA GLY A 219 -8.57 -1.74 -11.66
C GLY A 219 -9.78 -0.84 -11.35
N THR A 220 -9.79 0.40 -11.86
CA THR A 220 -10.79 1.41 -11.52
C THR A 220 -11.71 1.74 -12.69
N ASN A 221 -13.01 1.87 -12.44
CA ASN A 221 -13.95 2.33 -13.45
C ASN A 221 -13.59 3.75 -13.94
N PRO A 222 -13.31 3.94 -15.24
CA PRO A 222 -13.04 5.27 -15.77
C PRO A 222 -14.33 6.04 -16.03
N TRP A 223 -14.33 7.35 -15.75
CA TRP A 223 -15.41 8.27 -16.10
C TRP A 223 -14.90 9.33 -17.08
N PHE A 224 -15.31 9.17 -18.34
CA PHE A 224 -14.96 10.03 -19.47
C PHE A 224 -15.96 11.17 -19.65
N CYS A 225 -15.45 12.38 -19.82
CA CYS A 225 -16.25 13.58 -20.04
C CYS A 225 -16.05 14.11 -21.47
N ILE A 226 -17.08 14.04 -22.29
CA ILE A 226 -17.02 14.35 -23.71
C ILE A 226 -17.10 15.88 -23.92
N PRO A 227 -16.14 16.50 -24.63
CA PRO A 227 -16.20 17.91 -24.98
C PRO A 227 -17.45 18.29 -25.77
N VAL A 228 -17.99 19.49 -25.52
CA VAL A 228 -19.26 19.94 -26.11
C VAL A 228 -19.23 20.02 -27.65
N GLU A 229 -18.07 20.35 -28.24
CA GLU A 229 -17.89 20.51 -29.68
C GLU A 229 -17.32 19.25 -30.36
N ALA A 230 -17.17 18.13 -29.64
CA ALA A 230 -16.64 16.89 -30.21
C ALA A 230 -17.55 16.36 -31.33
N SER A 231 -16.93 16.04 -32.47
CA SER A 231 -17.59 15.42 -33.63
C SER A 231 -17.97 13.97 -33.35
N ASP A 232 -19.01 13.49 -34.04
CA ASP A 232 -19.48 12.10 -33.92
C ASP A 232 -18.37 11.09 -34.25
N ASP A 233 -17.53 11.39 -35.25
CA ASP A 233 -16.41 10.54 -35.65
C ASP A 233 -15.33 10.46 -34.55
N ALA A 234 -15.07 11.55 -33.83
CA ALA A 234 -14.13 11.56 -32.70
C ALA A 234 -14.68 10.79 -31.50
N ILE A 235 -15.96 11.00 -31.18
CA ILE A 235 -16.66 10.28 -30.11
C ILE A 235 -16.65 8.77 -30.39
N LYS A 236 -16.94 8.38 -31.63
CA LYS A 236 -16.95 6.98 -32.05
C LYS A 236 -15.57 6.34 -31.94
N GLN A 237 -14.52 7.01 -32.41
CA GLN A 237 -13.14 6.50 -32.29
C GLN A 237 -12.73 6.29 -30.83
N MET A 238 -13.09 7.23 -29.95
CA MET A 238 -12.87 7.09 -28.52
C MET A 238 -13.62 5.88 -27.94
N ALA A 239 -14.91 5.74 -28.26
CA ALA A 239 -15.72 4.61 -27.80
C ALA A 239 -15.18 3.26 -28.30
N GLU A 240 -14.70 3.20 -29.55
CA GLU A 240 -14.08 1.99 -30.13
C GLU A 240 -12.80 1.62 -29.38
N TYR A 241 -11.93 2.60 -29.11
CA TYR A 241 -10.70 2.37 -28.36
C TYR A 241 -10.99 1.87 -26.94
N VAL A 242 -11.89 2.53 -26.21
CA VAL A 242 -12.24 2.13 -24.83
C VAL A 242 -12.85 0.72 -24.80
N ARG A 243 -13.77 0.39 -25.71
CA ARG A 243 -14.37 -0.96 -25.80
C ARG A 243 -13.30 -2.05 -25.99
N ASP A 244 -12.34 -1.79 -26.85
CA ASP A 244 -11.35 -2.77 -27.30
C ASP A 244 -10.17 -2.93 -26.34
N HIS A 245 -9.86 -1.90 -25.53
CA HIS A 245 -8.65 -1.85 -24.71
C HIS A 245 -8.89 -1.74 -23.20
N LEU A 246 -10.08 -1.35 -22.74
CA LEU A 246 -10.40 -1.37 -21.31
C LEU A 246 -10.52 -2.82 -20.83
N ASP A 247 -10.05 -3.11 -19.61
CA ASP A 247 -10.21 -4.40 -18.96
C ASP A 247 -11.69 -4.81 -18.99
N PRO A 248 -12.02 -6.05 -19.42
CA PRO A 248 -13.39 -6.51 -19.57
C PRO A 248 -14.20 -6.54 -18.26
N ARG A 249 -13.54 -6.48 -17.11
CA ARG A 249 -14.18 -6.40 -15.78
C ARG A 249 -14.64 -4.99 -15.41
N LEU A 250 -14.10 -3.97 -16.07
CA LEU A 250 -14.37 -2.56 -15.75
C LEU A 250 -15.56 -2.01 -16.57
N VAL A 251 -16.21 -1.01 -16.00
CA VAL A 251 -17.33 -0.27 -16.60
C VAL A 251 -16.88 1.14 -16.96
N ALA A 252 -17.00 1.50 -18.24
CA ALA A 252 -16.77 2.87 -18.69
C ALA A 252 -17.99 3.74 -18.39
N LYS A 253 -17.82 4.76 -17.54
CA LYS A 253 -18.83 5.82 -17.35
C LYS A 253 -18.59 6.92 -18.37
N VAL A 254 -19.65 7.40 -19.00
CA VAL A 254 -19.55 8.41 -20.06
C VAL A 254 -20.57 9.51 -19.84
N GLU A 255 -20.10 10.74 -19.89
CA GLU A 255 -20.88 11.95 -19.66
C GLU A 255 -20.63 12.95 -20.79
N PHE A 256 -21.69 13.54 -21.32
CA PHE A 256 -21.56 14.72 -22.20
C PHE A 256 -21.53 15.99 -21.35
N SER A 257 -20.51 16.84 -21.54
CA SER A 257 -20.16 18.05 -20.77
C SER A 257 -21.23 18.63 -19.84
N ASN A 258 -20.85 18.88 -18.58
CA ASN A 258 -21.76 19.27 -17.50
C ASN A 258 -21.85 20.78 -17.21
N GLU A 259 -20.98 21.64 -17.74
CA GLU A 259 -20.96 23.08 -17.41
C GLU A 259 -21.87 23.93 -18.31
N LEU A 260 -22.85 23.31 -18.98
CA LEU A 260 -23.80 24.02 -19.85
C LEU A 260 -24.79 24.88 -19.06
N TRP A 261 -24.95 24.67 -17.75
CA TRP A 261 -25.75 25.54 -16.89
C TRP A 261 -25.06 26.88 -16.58
N ASN A 262 -23.72 26.94 -16.67
CA ASN A 262 -22.93 28.09 -16.27
C ASN A 262 -22.64 29.03 -17.45
N TRP A 263 -23.35 30.16 -17.47
CA TRP A 263 -23.24 31.20 -18.50
C TRP A 263 -21.85 31.82 -18.67
N SER A 264 -20.93 31.60 -17.73
CA SER A 264 -19.57 32.12 -17.82
C SER A 264 -18.71 31.35 -18.84
N PHE A 265 -19.12 30.13 -19.21
CA PHE A 265 -18.39 29.30 -20.18
C PHE A 265 -18.92 29.48 -21.60
N SER A 266 -18.00 29.48 -22.57
CA SER A 266 -18.32 29.55 -24.01
C SER A 266 -19.24 28.41 -24.47
N GLN A 267 -19.15 27.25 -23.81
CA GLN A 267 -19.96 26.06 -24.08
C GLN A 267 -21.46 26.31 -23.96
N ALA A 268 -21.87 27.08 -22.93
CA ALA A 268 -23.27 27.41 -22.71
C ALA A 268 -23.82 28.30 -23.84
N GLN A 269 -22.98 29.19 -24.38
CA GLN A 269 -23.32 30.01 -25.54
C GLN A 269 -23.38 29.16 -26.82
N TYR A 270 -22.43 28.26 -27.03
CA TYR A 270 -22.44 27.33 -28.16
C TYR A 270 -23.74 26.50 -28.17
N ALA A 271 -24.10 25.89 -27.04
CA ALA A 271 -25.33 25.12 -26.91
C ALA A 271 -26.59 25.95 -27.22
N LEU A 272 -26.63 27.21 -26.78
CA LEU A 272 -27.72 28.12 -27.12
C LEU A 272 -27.78 28.43 -28.62
N ASP A 273 -26.64 28.70 -29.25
CA ASP A 273 -26.57 28.98 -30.69
C ASP A 273 -27.07 27.78 -31.51
N GLN A 274 -26.70 26.56 -31.11
CA GLN A 274 -27.20 25.33 -31.73
C GLN A 274 -28.71 25.16 -31.53
N ALA A 275 -29.21 25.43 -30.32
CA ALA A 275 -30.64 25.33 -30.02
C ALA A 275 -31.48 26.36 -30.80
N LEU A 276 -30.99 27.59 -30.95
CA LEU A 276 -31.61 28.64 -31.76
C LEU A 276 -31.60 28.30 -33.25
N ALA A 277 -30.53 27.68 -33.74
CA ALA A 277 -30.46 27.20 -35.12
C ALA A 277 -31.48 26.08 -35.39
N LEU A 278 -31.73 25.22 -34.40
CA LEU A 278 -32.65 24.08 -34.52
C LEU A 278 -34.12 24.49 -34.40
N TRP A 279 -34.46 25.31 -33.40
CA TRP A 279 -35.86 25.59 -33.05
C TRP A 279 -36.29 27.05 -33.21
N GLY A 280 -35.36 27.98 -33.52
CA GLY A 280 -35.64 29.41 -33.58
C GLY A 280 -35.90 30.03 -32.20
N SER A 281 -36.29 31.32 -32.19
CA SER A 281 -36.51 32.09 -30.96
C SER A 281 -37.93 32.00 -30.38
N ASP A 282 -38.88 31.43 -31.13
CA ASP A 282 -40.25 31.12 -30.70
C ASP A 282 -40.57 29.66 -31.06
N PRO A 283 -39.98 28.69 -30.34
CA PRO A 283 -40.10 27.28 -30.66
C PRO A 283 -41.53 26.73 -30.45
N ASN A 284 -42.39 27.47 -29.72
CA ASN A 284 -43.77 27.08 -29.44
C ASN A 284 -44.78 27.73 -30.40
N GLY A 285 -44.36 28.68 -31.23
CA GLY A 285 -45.21 29.38 -32.19
C GLY A 285 -46.34 30.19 -31.55
N ASP A 286 -46.18 30.59 -30.28
CA ASP A 286 -47.21 31.33 -29.52
C ASP A 286 -47.04 32.86 -29.62
N GLY A 287 -46.08 33.31 -30.43
CA GLY A 287 -45.77 34.71 -30.67
C GLY A 287 -44.96 35.35 -29.54
N LYS A 288 -44.47 34.57 -28.57
CA LYS A 288 -43.54 35.03 -27.53
C LYS A 288 -42.15 34.49 -27.82
N THR A 289 -41.17 35.38 -27.90
CA THR A 289 -39.78 34.96 -27.79
C THR A 289 -39.58 34.30 -26.42
N THR A 290 -38.98 33.12 -26.36
CA THR A 290 -38.72 32.44 -25.08
C THR A 290 -37.96 33.39 -24.14
N PRO A 291 -38.53 33.80 -22.98
CA PRO A 291 -37.85 34.70 -22.06
C PRO A 291 -36.66 34.05 -21.34
N ASP A 292 -36.51 32.73 -21.46
CA ASP A 292 -35.55 31.94 -20.72
C ASP A 292 -34.64 31.16 -21.68
N GLU A 293 -33.73 31.89 -22.32
CA GLU A 293 -32.68 31.36 -23.20
C GLU A 293 -31.87 30.24 -22.50
N GLY A 294 -31.84 30.22 -21.16
CA GLY A 294 -31.22 29.18 -20.36
C GLY A 294 -31.87 27.81 -20.48
N LEU A 295 -33.18 27.74 -20.75
CA LEU A 295 -33.92 26.48 -20.85
C LEU A 295 -33.84 25.86 -22.24
N LEU A 296 -33.67 26.70 -23.28
CA LEU A 296 -33.56 26.23 -24.66
C LEU A 296 -32.27 25.43 -24.87
N ARG A 297 -31.15 25.92 -24.33
CA ARG A 297 -29.86 25.21 -24.38
C ARG A 297 -29.88 23.88 -23.60
N CYS A 298 -30.60 23.79 -22.48
CA CYS A 298 -30.65 22.56 -21.68
C CYS A 298 -31.39 21.45 -22.42
N GLN A 299 -32.43 21.79 -23.18
CA GLN A 299 -33.12 20.83 -24.06
C GLN A 299 -32.23 20.37 -25.22
N TRP A 300 -31.45 21.28 -25.81
CA TRP A 300 -30.47 20.89 -26.82
C TRP A 300 -29.35 20.03 -26.23
N ALA A 301 -28.89 20.35 -25.02
CA ALA A 301 -27.92 19.55 -24.29
C ALA A 301 -28.44 18.13 -24.04
N GLY A 302 -29.70 17.98 -23.61
CA GLY A 302 -30.35 16.68 -23.43
C GLY A 302 -30.41 15.87 -24.74
N LEU A 303 -30.77 16.52 -25.85
CA LEU A 303 -30.73 15.91 -27.18
C LEU A 303 -29.32 15.46 -27.56
N ARG A 304 -28.33 16.35 -27.45
CA ARG A 304 -26.95 16.05 -27.85
C ARG A 304 -26.34 14.96 -26.97
N ALA A 305 -26.55 15.02 -25.66
CA ALA A 305 -26.12 13.98 -24.73
C ALA A 305 -26.72 12.62 -25.12
N SER A 306 -28.00 12.56 -25.47
CA SER A 306 -28.65 11.33 -25.95
C SER A 306 -27.97 10.77 -27.19
N GLN A 307 -27.67 11.61 -28.18
CA GLN A 307 -26.95 11.21 -29.40
C GLN A 307 -25.54 10.67 -29.10
N VAL A 308 -24.81 11.29 -28.17
CA VAL A 308 -23.49 10.81 -27.73
C VAL A 308 -23.63 9.43 -27.08
N MET A 309 -24.61 9.24 -26.19
CA MET A 309 -24.85 7.94 -25.55
C MET A 309 -25.29 6.87 -26.55
N ASP A 310 -26.02 7.24 -27.61
CA ASP A 310 -26.38 6.32 -28.69
C ASP A 310 -25.15 5.86 -29.47
N ILE A 311 -24.22 6.76 -29.81
CA ILE A 311 -22.94 6.41 -30.46
C ILE A 311 -22.16 5.40 -29.60
N TRP A 312 -22.05 5.66 -28.29
CA TRP A 312 -21.37 4.74 -27.36
C TRP A 312 -22.09 3.40 -27.25
N SER A 313 -23.42 3.40 -27.13
CA SER A 313 -24.24 2.19 -27.04
C SER A 313 -24.13 1.33 -28.30
N GLU A 314 -24.21 1.94 -29.48
CA GLU A 314 -24.04 1.26 -30.77
C GLU A 314 -22.63 0.68 -30.92
N THR A 315 -21.62 1.42 -30.46
CA THR A 315 -20.21 1.01 -30.54
C THR A 315 -19.90 -0.17 -29.62
N PHE A 316 -20.39 -0.16 -28.37
CA PHE A 316 -20.22 -1.27 -27.43
C PHE A 316 -21.03 -2.51 -27.86
N GLY A 317 -22.22 -2.28 -28.42
CA GLY A 317 -23.12 -3.33 -28.85
C GLY A 317 -23.72 -4.12 -27.68
N ALA A 318 -24.67 -5.00 -27.99
CA ALA A 318 -25.41 -5.76 -26.97
C ALA A 318 -24.51 -6.69 -26.13
N ASP A 319 -23.45 -7.23 -26.73
CA ASP A 319 -22.54 -8.18 -26.06
C ASP A 319 -21.67 -7.50 -24.98
N ASN A 320 -21.47 -6.17 -25.05
CA ASN A 320 -20.71 -5.40 -24.06
C ASN A 320 -21.57 -4.41 -23.28
N ALA A 321 -22.90 -4.51 -23.33
CA ALA A 321 -23.79 -3.53 -22.69
C ALA A 321 -23.57 -3.39 -21.18
N GLY A 322 -23.11 -4.45 -20.50
CA GLY A 322 -22.76 -4.40 -19.07
C GLY A 322 -21.45 -3.67 -18.74
N ARG A 323 -20.73 -3.16 -19.75
CA ARG A 323 -19.43 -2.46 -19.62
C ARG A 323 -19.54 -0.95 -19.88
N LEU A 324 -20.75 -0.42 -20.04
CA LEU A 324 -21.01 0.99 -20.33
C LEU A 324 -22.07 1.53 -19.35
N GLU A 325 -21.77 2.65 -18.72
CA GLU A 325 -22.72 3.43 -17.90
C GLU A 325 -22.88 4.81 -18.52
N ARG A 326 -24.10 5.15 -18.92
CA ARG A 326 -24.43 6.41 -19.59
C ARG A 326 -24.92 7.41 -18.56
N VAL A 327 -24.19 8.51 -18.42
CA VAL A 327 -24.39 9.48 -17.34
C VAL A 327 -24.86 10.81 -17.91
N VAL A 328 -25.89 11.37 -17.29
CA VAL A 328 -26.35 12.74 -17.53
C VAL A 328 -26.23 13.56 -16.25
N ALA A 329 -25.62 14.74 -16.32
CA ALA A 329 -25.33 15.56 -15.16
C ALA A 329 -26.08 16.90 -15.16
N THR A 330 -26.40 17.41 -13.97
CA THR A 330 -26.98 18.75 -13.78
C THR A 330 -26.49 19.43 -12.50
N GLN A 331 -26.80 20.71 -12.35
CA GLN A 331 -26.43 21.47 -11.16
C GLN A 331 -27.45 21.32 -10.03
N THR A 332 -27.00 20.83 -8.88
CA THR A 332 -27.80 20.48 -7.70
C THR A 332 -28.67 21.62 -7.20
N ALA A 333 -28.15 22.85 -7.22
CA ALA A 333 -28.82 24.02 -6.66
C ALA A 333 -30.03 24.51 -7.50
N TYR A 334 -30.12 24.14 -8.77
CA TYR A 334 -31.10 24.69 -9.72
C TYR A 334 -32.23 23.70 -10.02
N LYS A 335 -33.13 23.53 -9.04
CA LYS A 335 -34.33 22.68 -9.16
C LYS A 335 -35.17 23.07 -10.37
N GLY A 336 -35.59 22.09 -11.16
CA GLY A 336 -36.41 22.24 -12.36
C GLY A 336 -35.61 22.21 -13.66
N LEU A 337 -34.28 22.32 -13.63
CA LEU A 337 -33.45 22.20 -14.83
C LEU A 337 -33.52 20.79 -15.45
N GLU A 338 -33.64 19.77 -14.61
CA GLU A 338 -33.80 18.37 -15.00
C GLU A 338 -35.00 18.15 -15.93
N HIS A 339 -36.09 18.91 -15.80
CA HIS A 339 -37.23 18.81 -16.73
C HIS A 339 -36.80 19.13 -18.17
N TYR A 340 -35.94 20.14 -18.35
CA TYR A 340 -35.45 20.53 -19.66
C TYR A 340 -34.36 19.60 -20.18
N LEU A 341 -33.62 18.95 -19.29
CA LEU A 341 -32.52 18.06 -19.67
C LEU A 341 -32.99 16.60 -19.93
N LEU A 342 -33.88 16.08 -19.08
CA LEU A 342 -34.31 14.68 -19.06
C LEU A 342 -35.62 14.45 -19.82
N ASP A 343 -36.59 15.38 -19.75
CA ASP A 343 -37.84 15.27 -20.50
C ASP A 343 -37.75 15.95 -21.87
N ALA A 344 -37.07 17.09 -21.91
CA ALA A 344 -36.80 17.91 -23.09
C ALA A 344 -38.02 18.03 -24.04
N PRO A 345 -39.08 18.75 -23.66
CA PRO A 345 -40.36 18.72 -24.39
C PRO A 345 -40.26 19.13 -25.87
N LEU A 346 -39.31 19.98 -26.27
CA LEU A 346 -39.07 20.33 -27.67
C LEU A 346 -38.49 19.16 -28.49
N VAL A 347 -37.67 18.31 -27.86
CA VAL A 347 -37.11 17.08 -28.46
C VAL A 347 -38.24 16.09 -28.71
N VAL A 348 -39.07 15.85 -27.69
CA VAL A 348 -40.24 14.98 -27.80
C VAL A 348 -41.24 15.51 -28.83
N ALA A 349 -41.46 16.83 -28.88
CA ALA A 349 -42.34 17.44 -29.88
C ALA A 349 -41.81 17.31 -31.32
N ALA A 350 -40.48 17.23 -31.50
CA ALA A 350 -39.85 16.96 -32.79
C ALA A 350 -39.96 15.48 -33.24
N GLY A 351 -40.37 14.58 -32.33
CA GLY A 351 -40.63 13.17 -32.60
C GLY A 351 -39.57 12.19 -32.09
N ASP A 352 -38.56 12.69 -31.38
CA ASP A 352 -37.51 11.88 -30.73
C ASP A 352 -37.97 11.36 -29.35
N SER A 353 -37.24 10.40 -28.79
CA SER A 353 -37.45 9.92 -27.41
C SER A 353 -37.02 10.97 -26.38
N ALA A 354 -37.63 10.91 -25.19
CA ALA A 354 -37.19 11.74 -24.07
C ALA A 354 -35.74 11.37 -23.68
N PRO A 355 -34.83 12.35 -23.47
CA PRO A 355 -33.44 12.08 -23.14
C PRO A 355 -33.23 11.10 -21.98
N SER A 356 -34.07 11.15 -20.94
CA SER A 356 -34.05 10.21 -19.80
C SER A 356 -33.98 8.73 -20.20
N THR A 357 -34.48 8.35 -21.38
CA THR A 357 -34.47 6.96 -21.86
C THR A 357 -33.12 6.47 -22.39
N HIS A 358 -32.13 7.38 -22.53
CA HIS A 358 -30.80 7.09 -23.07
C HIS A 358 -29.72 6.96 -21.98
N PHE A 359 -30.06 7.16 -20.71
CA PHE A 359 -29.11 7.18 -19.59
C PHE A 359 -29.38 6.06 -18.59
N ASP A 360 -28.33 5.68 -17.86
CA ASP A 360 -28.40 4.73 -16.74
C ASP A 360 -28.33 5.49 -15.40
N SER A 361 -27.59 6.60 -15.37
CA SER A 361 -27.29 7.37 -14.17
C SER A 361 -27.53 8.87 -14.35
N TYR A 362 -28.01 9.49 -13.28
CA TYR A 362 -28.25 10.91 -13.13
C TYR A 362 -27.28 11.48 -12.09
N ALA A 363 -26.40 12.37 -12.54
CA ALA A 363 -25.31 12.91 -11.75
C ALA A 363 -25.60 14.34 -11.23
N VAL A 364 -25.25 14.59 -9.98
CA VAL A 364 -25.39 15.89 -9.32
C VAL A 364 -24.10 16.30 -8.59
N THR A 365 -24.01 17.55 -8.14
CA THR A 365 -22.93 18.01 -7.25
C THR A 365 -23.29 17.87 -5.77
N GLY A 366 -22.26 17.76 -4.92
CA GLY A 366 -22.39 17.71 -3.47
C GLY A 366 -21.72 18.89 -2.76
N TYR A 367 -21.77 20.08 -3.36
CA TYR A 367 -21.09 21.26 -2.80
C TYR A 367 -21.83 21.86 -1.62
N PHE A 368 -21.10 22.16 -0.56
CA PHE A 368 -21.56 23.01 0.53
C PHE A 368 -20.59 24.18 0.77
N ASN A 369 -21.15 25.34 1.08
CA ASN A 369 -20.41 26.58 1.26
C ASN A 369 -20.99 27.50 2.34
N GLY A 370 -22.18 27.19 2.86
CA GLY A 370 -22.85 27.97 3.92
C GLY A 370 -23.10 29.44 3.56
N GLY A 371 -22.99 29.84 2.29
CA GLY A 371 -23.09 31.24 1.85
C GLY A 371 -21.89 32.09 2.27
N LEU A 372 -20.78 31.47 2.69
CA LEU A 372 -19.63 32.17 3.27
C LEU A 372 -18.93 33.10 2.27
N TYR A 373 -18.94 32.77 0.98
CA TYR A 373 -18.35 33.61 -0.07
C TYR A 373 -19.38 34.49 -0.80
N SER A 374 -20.66 34.40 -0.44
CA SER A 374 -21.73 35.17 -1.08
C SER A 374 -21.54 36.66 -0.83
N ALA A 375 -21.72 37.49 -1.87
CA ALA A 375 -21.41 38.93 -1.84
C ALA A 375 -22.09 39.68 -0.68
N GLU A 376 -23.30 39.27 -0.29
CA GLU A 376 -24.05 39.85 0.84
C GLU A 376 -23.48 39.51 2.22
N ASN A 377 -22.74 38.40 2.34
CA ASN A 377 -22.23 37.87 3.60
C ASN A 377 -20.76 38.26 3.86
N LEU A 378 -20.01 38.67 2.84
CA LEU A 378 -18.57 38.94 2.91
C LEU A 378 -18.19 39.92 4.04
N ALA A 379 -19.02 40.92 4.33
CA ALA A 379 -18.73 41.88 5.40
C ALA A 379 -18.72 41.22 6.79
N THR A 380 -19.65 40.30 7.04
CA THR A 380 -19.75 39.54 8.30
C THR A 380 -18.65 38.48 8.37
N VAL A 381 -18.39 37.78 7.27
CA VAL A 381 -17.36 36.74 7.21
C VAL A 381 -15.95 37.32 7.40
N LYS A 382 -15.67 38.53 6.93
CA LYS A 382 -14.42 39.24 7.26
C LYS A 382 -14.30 39.59 8.74
N GLN A 383 -15.41 39.85 9.43
CA GLN A 383 -15.39 40.04 10.89
C GLN A 383 -15.05 38.73 11.58
N TRP A 384 -15.61 37.60 11.14
CA TRP A 384 -15.27 36.28 11.66
C TRP A 384 -13.80 35.94 11.42
N ALA A 385 -13.25 36.24 10.24
CA ALA A 385 -11.83 36.06 9.96
C ALA A 385 -10.93 36.79 10.98
N ALA A 386 -11.30 38.01 11.37
CA ALA A 386 -10.58 38.78 12.39
C ALA A 386 -10.74 38.24 13.83
N GLU A 387 -11.70 37.35 14.08
CA GLU A 387 -11.91 36.70 15.39
C GLU A 387 -11.08 35.41 15.57
N GLY A 388 -10.33 34.97 14.55
CA GLY A 388 -9.50 33.76 14.61
C GLY A 388 -10.32 32.50 14.84
N ALA A 389 -9.95 31.69 15.84
CA ALA A 389 -10.61 30.41 16.14
C ALA A 389 -12.13 30.53 16.37
N THR A 390 -12.59 31.62 16.99
CA THR A 390 -14.04 31.84 17.20
C THR A 390 -14.77 32.06 15.86
N GLY A 391 -14.10 32.68 14.89
CA GLY A 391 -14.63 32.83 13.55
C GLY A 391 -14.70 31.51 12.79
N VAL A 392 -13.69 30.66 12.95
CA VAL A 392 -13.68 29.29 12.39
C VAL A 392 -14.84 28.48 12.97
N ASP A 393 -15.09 28.55 14.27
CA ASP A 393 -16.22 27.87 14.91
C ASP A 393 -17.56 28.28 14.29
N LYS A 394 -17.79 29.58 14.09
CA LYS A 394 -19.00 30.10 13.42
C LYS A 394 -19.09 29.65 11.96
N ALA A 395 -17.98 29.61 11.24
CA ALA A 395 -17.98 29.15 9.86
C ALA A 395 -18.32 27.66 9.74
N LEU A 396 -17.80 26.82 10.64
CA LEU A 396 -18.14 25.40 10.71
C LEU A 396 -19.61 25.18 11.07
N GLU A 397 -20.13 25.92 12.06
CA GLU A 397 -21.56 25.92 12.41
C GLU A 397 -22.43 26.34 11.21
N GLN A 398 -22.00 27.34 10.45
CA GLN A 398 -22.69 27.79 9.25
C GLN A 398 -22.63 26.75 8.12
N LEU A 399 -21.52 26.05 7.95
CA LEU A 399 -21.39 24.98 6.96
C LEU A 399 -22.30 23.80 7.28
N GLU A 400 -22.45 23.46 8.56
CA GLU A 400 -23.30 22.36 9.00
C GLU A 400 -24.79 22.74 8.96
N PHE A 401 -25.17 23.79 9.69
CA PHE A 401 -26.58 24.11 9.96
C PHE A 401 -27.13 25.20 9.04
N GLY A 402 -26.36 26.25 8.77
CA GLY A 402 -26.77 27.34 7.88
C GLY A 402 -27.55 28.49 8.55
N ASP A 403 -27.66 28.51 9.88
CA ASP A 403 -28.55 29.41 10.62
C ASP A 403 -27.97 30.81 10.94
N LEU A 404 -26.68 31.04 10.68
CA LEU A 404 -25.97 32.28 11.05
C LEU A 404 -25.92 33.32 9.93
N LEU A 405 -25.94 32.89 8.66
CA LEU A 405 -25.94 33.76 7.47
C LEU A 405 -27.13 33.43 6.56
N PRO A 406 -27.68 34.44 5.86
CA PRO A 406 -28.69 34.19 4.84
C PRO A 406 -28.10 33.47 3.61
N GLY A 407 -28.91 32.58 3.04
CA GLY A 407 -28.60 31.90 1.76
C GLY A 407 -27.48 30.87 1.85
N GLY A 408 -27.02 30.44 0.67
CA GLY A 408 -25.98 29.40 0.54
C GLY A 408 -26.48 27.97 0.73
N ILE A 409 -25.55 27.03 0.69
CA ILE A 409 -25.83 25.60 0.85
C ILE A 409 -25.05 25.09 2.06
N SER A 410 -25.75 24.85 3.17
CA SER A 410 -25.24 24.10 4.33
C SER A 410 -25.48 22.60 4.13
N LEU A 411 -24.94 21.74 5.00
CA LEU A 411 -25.23 20.30 4.97
C LEU A 411 -26.72 20.00 5.17
N GLU A 412 -27.41 20.74 6.04
CA GLU A 412 -28.87 20.61 6.21
C GLU A 412 -29.64 20.97 4.92
N THR A 413 -29.22 22.02 4.21
CA THR A 413 -29.84 22.41 2.93
C THR A 413 -29.51 21.37 1.84
N LEU A 414 -28.29 20.84 1.85
CA LEU A 414 -27.83 19.83 0.90
C LEU A 414 -28.58 18.51 1.06
N ARG A 415 -28.95 18.12 2.29
CA ARG A 415 -29.81 16.96 2.57
C ARG A 415 -31.16 17.06 1.85
N ASP A 416 -31.81 18.22 1.90
CA ASP A 416 -33.07 18.47 1.18
C ASP A 416 -32.89 18.46 -0.34
N LEU A 417 -31.73 18.89 -0.83
CA LEU A 417 -31.38 18.82 -2.25
C LEU A 417 -31.16 17.37 -2.69
N TYR A 418 -30.47 16.54 -1.90
CA TYR A 418 -30.30 15.13 -2.20
C TYR A 418 -31.63 14.39 -2.24
N ALA A 419 -32.52 14.63 -1.27
CA ALA A 419 -33.86 14.04 -1.29
C ALA A 419 -34.67 14.44 -2.54
N TYR A 420 -34.54 15.70 -2.98
CA TYR A 420 -35.14 16.16 -4.23
C TYR A 420 -34.58 15.41 -5.44
N HIS A 421 -33.26 15.36 -5.58
CA HIS A 421 -32.61 14.72 -6.73
C HIS A 421 -32.76 13.21 -6.76
N ALA A 422 -32.85 12.56 -5.59
CA ALA A 422 -33.25 11.16 -5.49
C ALA A 422 -34.67 10.92 -6.03
N SER A 423 -35.60 11.85 -5.78
CA SER A 423 -36.95 11.74 -6.34
C SER A 423 -36.98 11.91 -7.87
N VAL A 424 -36.15 12.80 -8.41
CA VAL A 424 -35.97 12.97 -9.86
C VAL A 424 -35.40 11.69 -10.48
N ALA A 425 -34.32 11.16 -9.91
CA ALA A 425 -33.70 9.92 -10.37
C ALA A 425 -34.72 8.76 -10.39
N ALA A 426 -35.48 8.60 -9.30
CA ALA A 426 -36.50 7.57 -9.18
C ALA A 426 -37.67 7.75 -10.18
N GLU A 427 -38.09 8.98 -10.47
CA GLU A 427 -39.13 9.27 -11.47
C GLU A 427 -38.74 8.80 -12.88
N HIS A 428 -37.46 8.93 -13.22
CA HIS A 428 -36.92 8.53 -14.53
C HIS A 428 -36.31 7.13 -14.55
N GLY A 429 -36.27 6.42 -13.42
CA GLY A 429 -35.64 5.09 -13.31
C GLY A 429 -34.11 5.12 -13.45
N LEU A 430 -33.48 6.24 -13.09
CA LEU A 430 -32.04 6.47 -13.17
C LEU A 430 -31.39 6.24 -11.81
N THR A 431 -30.11 5.87 -11.83
CA THR A 431 -29.28 5.75 -10.62
C THR A 431 -28.74 7.13 -10.20
N LEU A 432 -28.88 7.50 -8.93
CA LEU A 432 -28.32 8.77 -8.44
C LEU A 432 -26.82 8.63 -8.17
N VAL A 433 -26.01 9.43 -8.85
CA VAL A 433 -24.56 9.50 -8.66
C VAL A 433 -24.10 10.94 -8.45
N MET A 434 -22.88 11.13 -7.95
CA MET A 434 -22.30 12.44 -7.76
C MET A 434 -21.04 12.57 -8.60
N TYR A 435 -20.98 13.63 -9.40
CA TYR A 435 -19.82 13.88 -10.25
C TYR A 435 -18.75 14.74 -9.57
N GLU A 436 -19.14 15.62 -8.63
CA GLU A 436 -18.24 16.49 -7.88
C GLU A 436 -18.81 16.85 -6.49
N GLY A 437 -18.15 16.44 -5.42
CA GLY A 437 -18.54 16.72 -4.02
C GLY A 437 -17.43 17.36 -3.18
N GLY A 438 -17.81 18.19 -2.20
CA GLY A 438 -16.88 18.83 -1.27
C GLY A 438 -17.29 20.24 -0.83
N THR A 439 -16.34 21.01 -0.31
CA THR A 439 -16.58 22.43 0.00
C THR A 439 -16.27 23.33 -1.18
N HIS A 440 -17.06 24.39 -1.34
CA HIS A 440 -16.84 25.39 -2.38
C HIS A 440 -16.64 26.79 -1.76
N LEU A 441 -15.42 27.08 -1.28
CA LEU A 441 -15.09 28.31 -0.55
C LEU A 441 -14.06 29.15 -1.32
N ILE A 442 -14.50 30.32 -1.81
CA ILE A 442 -13.71 31.18 -2.70
C ILE A 442 -13.35 32.49 -2.02
N GLY A 443 -12.05 32.75 -1.81
CA GLY A 443 -11.56 34.02 -1.25
C GLY A 443 -11.57 35.18 -2.27
N GLY A 444 -11.49 34.87 -3.56
CA GLY A 444 -11.36 35.87 -4.62
C GLY A 444 -10.03 36.61 -4.50
N ASN A 445 -9.95 37.87 -4.95
CA ASN A 445 -8.71 38.65 -4.83
C ASN A 445 -8.43 39.19 -3.41
N ASP A 446 -9.08 38.61 -2.38
CA ASP A 446 -8.91 38.99 -0.98
C ASP A 446 -8.05 37.94 -0.24
N PRO A 447 -6.79 38.29 0.13
CA PRO A 447 -5.88 37.34 0.76
C PRO A 447 -6.35 36.93 2.17
N ASP A 448 -6.99 37.84 2.92
CA ASP A 448 -7.44 37.56 4.29
C ASP A 448 -8.58 36.51 4.28
N LEU A 449 -9.48 36.61 3.29
CA LEU A 449 -10.52 35.60 3.09
C LEU A 449 -9.94 34.27 2.60
N THR A 450 -8.94 34.31 1.72
CA THR A 450 -8.27 33.10 1.24
C THR A 450 -7.61 32.35 2.40
N GLU A 451 -6.88 33.06 3.27
CA GLU A 451 -6.27 32.50 4.47
C GLU A 451 -7.34 31.93 5.42
N PHE A 452 -8.42 32.68 5.67
CA PHE A 452 -9.50 32.23 6.53
C PHE A 452 -10.22 30.97 6.03
N PHE A 453 -10.55 30.90 4.73
CA PHE A 453 -11.18 29.70 4.15
C PHE A 453 -10.24 28.51 4.10
N THR A 454 -8.93 28.74 3.95
CA THR A 454 -7.93 27.67 4.06
C THR A 454 -7.87 27.14 5.49
N ALA A 455 -7.88 28.02 6.49
CA ALA A 455 -7.91 27.63 7.90
C ALA A 455 -9.17 26.82 8.26
N ILE A 456 -10.34 27.16 7.69
CA ILE A 456 -11.57 26.38 7.88
C ILE A 456 -11.42 24.98 7.27
N GLN A 457 -10.94 24.88 6.02
CA GLN A 457 -10.84 23.60 5.31
C GLN A 457 -9.80 22.64 5.89
N ASN A 458 -8.76 23.19 6.54
CA ASN A 458 -7.72 22.41 7.20
C ASN A 458 -8.02 22.14 8.70
N ASP A 459 -9.15 22.61 9.23
CA ASP A 459 -9.59 22.29 10.59
C ASP A 459 -9.98 20.79 10.65
N PRO A 460 -9.47 19.99 11.61
CA PRO A 460 -9.80 18.56 11.71
C PRO A 460 -11.30 18.26 11.78
N ARG A 461 -12.13 19.18 12.28
CA ARG A 461 -13.59 19.00 12.33
C ARG A 461 -14.24 18.92 10.95
N MET A 462 -13.56 19.38 9.90
CA MET A 462 -14.06 19.23 8.53
C MET A 462 -14.16 17.77 8.08
N GLU A 463 -13.34 16.88 8.62
CA GLU A 463 -13.40 15.44 8.33
C GLU A 463 -14.80 14.87 8.63
N ASP A 464 -15.38 15.26 9.76
CA ASP A 464 -16.74 14.88 10.15
C ASP A 464 -17.79 15.48 9.19
N LEU A 465 -17.62 16.73 8.77
CA LEU A 465 -18.55 17.36 7.82
C LEU A 465 -18.51 16.69 6.43
N TYR A 466 -17.32 16.33 5.92
CA TYR A 466 -17.19 15.57 4.69
C TYR A 466 -17.82 14.18 4.81
N THR A 467 -17.56 13.49 5.92
CA THR A 467 -18.14 12.18 6.21
C THR A 467 -19.67 12.24 6.28
N LYS A 468 -20.23 13.25 6.94
CA LYS A 468 -21.68 13.51 6.97
C LYS A 468 -22.23 13.75 5.57
N ASN A 469 -21.54 14.51 4.73
CA ASN A 469 -21.96 14.74 3.35
C ASN A 469 -22.10 13.43 2.55
N MET A 470 -21.07 12.58 2.60
CA MET A 470 -21.09 11.28 1.92
C MET A 470 -22.23 10.39 2.44
N ARG A 471 -22.40 10.30 3.76
CA ARG A 471 -23.48 9.51 4.36
C ARG A 471 -24.88 10.02 4.01
N MET A 472 -25.09 11.34 4.00
CA MET A 472 -26.39 11.90 3.60
C MET A 472 -26.71 11.59 2.14
N PHE A 473 -25.69 11.58 1.27
CA PHE A 473 -25.88 11.23 -0.14
C PHE A 473 -26.24 9.74 -0.30
N GLU A 474 -25.53 8.87 0.42
CA GLU A 474 -25.85 7.44 0.50
C GLU A 474 -27.25 7.18 1.06
N GLU A 475 -27.63 7.84 2.16
CA GLU A 475 -28.95 7.74 2.79
C GLU A 475 -30.09 8.18 1.85
N ALA A 476 -29.81 9.11 0.94
CA ALA A 476 -30.74 9.52 -0.11
C ALA A 476 -30.86 8.50 -1.25
N GLY A 477 -30.05 7.44 -1.26
CA GLY A 477 -30.00 6.41 -2.31
C GLY A 477 -28.93 6.65 -3.38
N GLY A 478 -27.97 7.55 -3.13
CA GLY A 478 -26.82 7.75 -4.00
C GLY A 478 -25.80 6.60 -3.89
N VAL A 479 -25.20 6.19 -5.01
CA VAL A 479 -24.33 4.99 -5.05
C VAL A 479 -22.86 5.28 -5.38
N SER A 480 -22.54 6.48 -5.85
CA SER A 480 -21.16 6.86 -6.21
C SER A 480 -20.89 8.32 -5.84
N PHE A 481 -19.89 8.56 -5.00
CA PHE A 481 -19.50 9.89 -4.54
C PHE A 481 -18.15 10.28 -5.13
N VAL A 482 -18.13 11.06 -6.21
CA VAL A 482 -16.87 11.55 -6.79
C VAL A 482 -16.45 12.86 -6.13
N HIS A 483 -15.26 12.87 -5.54
CA HIS A 483 -14.65 14.08 -5.00
C HIS A 483 -14.09 15.00 -6.10
N PHE A 484 -14.11 16.31 -5.82
CA PHE A 484 -13.78 17.37 -6.78
C PHE A 484 -12.42 17.24 -7.47
N THR A 485 -11.33 17.04 -6.72
CA THR A 485 -10.04 16.71 -7.34
C THR A 485 -9.09 16.06 -6.35
N ASP A 486 -8.22 15.20 -6.84
CA ASP A 486 -7.15 14.55 -6.09
C ASP A 486 -6.17 15.54 -5.44
N VAL A 487 -5.38 16.27 -6.23
CA VAL A 487 -4.31 17.13 -5.72
C VAL A 487 -4.37 18.52 -6.34
N SER A 488 -4.52 19.55 -5.51
CA SER A 488 -4.53 20.95 -5.97
C SER A 488 -3.93 21.87 -4.93
N PRO A 489 -3.10 22.87 -5.33
CA PRO A 489 -2.60 23.86 -4.39
C PRO A 489 -3.72 24.81 -3.95
N VAL A 490 -3.55 25.44 -2.80
CA VAL A 490 -4.40 26.55 -2.36
C VAL A 490 -4.25 27.72 -3.33
N SER A 491 -5.36 28.28 -3.77
CA SER A 491 -5.38 29.46 -4.65
C SER A 491 -6.41 30.49 -4.20
N LYS A 492 -6.44 31.63 -4.89
CA LYS A 492 -7.50 32.63 -4.72
C LYS A 492 -8.92 32.09 -5.00
N PHE A 493 -8.99 30.97 -5.70
CA PHE A 493 -10.24 30.26 -5.98
C PHE A 493 -10.60 29.26 -4.89
N GLY A 494 -9.76 29.04 -3.86
CA GLY A 494 -10.02 28.08 -2.79
C GLY A 494 -9.03 26.91 -2.75
N ASN A 495 -9.28 26.00 -1.82
CA ASN A 495 -8.57 24.72 -1.69
C ASN A 495 -9.46 23.59 -2.21
N TRP A 496 -9.19 23.12 -3.42
CA TRP A 496 -10.04 22.16 -4.13
C TRP A 496 -9.61 20.71 -3.98
N GLY A 497 -8.32 20.47 -3.72
CA GLY A 497 -7.74 19.13 -3.70
C GLY A 497 -8.05 18.36 -2.43
N ALA A 498 -8.19 17.04 -2.54
CA ALA A 498 -8.13 16.17 -1.38
C ALA A 498 -6.76 16.29 -0.68
N LEU A 499 -5.71 16.52 -1.46
CA LEU A 499 -4.36 16.88 -1.01
C LEU A 499 -3.86 18.15 -1.72
N GLU A 500 -2.82 18.77 -1.16
CA GLU A 500 -2.08 19.88 -1.79
C GLU A 500 -0.84 19.38 -2.55
N SER A 501 -0.39 18.15 -2.28
CA SER A 501 0.76 17.46 -2.88
C SER A 501 0.57 15.95 -2.84
N ILE A 502 1.06 15.20 -3.84
CA ILE A 502 1.05 13.71 -3.80
C ILE A 502 1.84 13.13 -2.62
N TYR A 503 2.81 13.87 -2.08
CA TYR A 503 3.61 13.42 -0.94
C TYR A 503 3.07 13.93 0.39
N GLN A 504 1.86 14.50 0.41
CA GLN A 504 1.19 14.81 1.67
C GLN A 504 0.61 13.52 2.26
N ASP A 505 0.84 13.32 3.56
CA ASP A 505 0.36 12.12 4.28
C ASP A 505 -1.17 12.08 4.36
N GLY A 506 -1.80 13.23 4.63
CA GLY A 506 -3.25 13.35 4.76
C GLY A 506 -3.75 14.78 4.90
N SER A 507 -5.06 14.92 4.93
CA SER A 507 -5.81 16.16 5.14
C SER A 507 -7.19 15.79 5.68
N PRO A 508 -7.93 16.69 6.39
CA PRO A 508 -9.27 16.36 6.87
C PRO A 508 -10.22 15.86 5.77
N ARG A 509 -9.99 16.29 4.53
CA ARG A 509 -10.75 15.85 3.36
C ARG A 509 -10.28 14.48 2.86
N TRP A 510 -8.97 14.28 2.73
CA TRP A 510 -8.37 13.00 2.33
C TRP A 510 -8.72 11.88 3.30
N ASP A 511 -8.59 12.18 4.59
CA ASP A 511 -8.81 11.22 5.67
C ASP A 511 -10.28 10.79 5.71
N ALA A 512 -11.22 11.72 5.47
CA ALA A 512 -12.64 11.39 5.33
C ALA A 512 -12.90 10.46 4.13
N LEU A 513 -12.34 10.78 2.95
CA LEU A 513 -12.54 10.01 1.72
C LEU A 513 -11.97 8.59 1.84
N THR A 514 -10.73 8.47 2.30
CA THR A 514 -10.03 7.18 2.43
C THR A 514 -10.61 6.32 3.56
N SER A 515 -11.02 6.92 4.68
CA SER A 515 -11.71 6.21 5.76
C SER A 515 -13.08 5.69 5.31
N TYR A 516 -13.83 6.47 4.54
CA TYR A 516 -15.12 6.04 4.00
C TYR A 516 -14.95 4.92 2.96
N GLN A 517 -13.95 5.03 2.07
CA GLN A 517 -13.63 3.99 1.07
C GLN A 517 -13.13 2.69 1.70
N SER A 518 -12.33 2.76 2.77
CA SER A 518 -11.86 1.57 3.50
C SER A 518 -12.99 0.82 4.21
N GLY A 519 -14.02 1.55 4.68
CA GLY A 519 -15.23 0.95 5.24
C GLY A 519 -16.16 0.31 4.21
N ASN A 520 -16.00 0.65 2.92
CA ASN A 520 -16.83 0.20 1.80
C ASN A 520 -15.96 -0.10 0.57
N PRO A 521 -15.14 -1.17 0.59
CA PRO A 521 -14.20 -1.46 -0.49
C PRO A 521 -14.97 -1.75 -1.79
N SER A 522 -14.71 -0.96 -2.82
CA SER A 522 -15.42 -1.03 -4.10
C SER A 522 -14.75 -1.95 -5.14
N LYS A 523 -13.62 -2.59 -4.78
CA LYS A 523 -12.78 -3.40 -5.69
C LYS A 523 -12.66 -4.85 -5.21
N SER A 524 -12.76 -5.78 -6.17
CA SER A 524 -12.44 -7.20 -5.96
C SER A 524 -10.97 -7.48 -6.28
N PRO A 525 -10.35 -8.54 -5.69
CA PRO A 525 -8.96 -8.94 -5.93
C PRO A 525 -8.53 -8.91 -7.41
N GLN A 526 -7.37 -8.33 -7.71
CA GLN A 526 -6.86 -8.22 -9.07
C GLN A 526 -5.90 -9.39 -9.37
N GLU A 527 -6.16 -10.12 -10.47
CA GLU A 527 -5.18 -11.08 -11.01
C GLU A 527 -4.26 -10.32 -11.97
N LEU A 528 -2.98 -10.24 -11.64
CA LEU A 528 -1.93 -9.63 -12.47
C LEU A 528 -0.98 -10.72 -12.96
N VAL A 529 -0.94 -10.94 -14.27
CA VAL A 529 -0.14 -12.01 -14.89
C VAL A 529 0.92 -11.40 -15.79
N GLY A 530 2.21 -11.69 -15.52
CA GLY A 530 3.32 -11.22 -16.36
C GLY A 530 3.28 -11.80 -17.79
N HIS A 531 3.87 -11.07 -18.75
CA HIS A 531 4.06 -11.51 -20.13
C HIS A 531 5.57 -11.57 -20.46
N THR A 532 6.03 -12.75 -20.89
CA THR A 532 7.42 -13.22 -21.16
C THR A 532 8.65 -12.28 -20.99
N ASN A 533 9.67 -12.81 -20.32
CA ASN A 533 11.09 -12.38 -20.18
C ASN A 533 11.41 -11.35 -19.07
N GLY A 534 11.22 -11.71 -17.80
CA GLY A 534 11.78 -10.98 -16.65
C GLY A 534 11.22 -9.57 -16.51
N GLN A 535 10.22 -9.39 -15.64
CA GLN A 535 9.43 -8.16 -15.58
C GLN A 535 9.36 -7.55 -14.18
N PHE A 536 9.14 -6.24 -14.14
CA PHE A 536 8.63 -5.56 -12.96
C PHE A 536 7.10 -5.71 -12.94
N ILE A 537 6.56 -6.33 -11.89
CA ILE A 537 5.13 -6.48 -11.65
C ILE A 537 4.85 -5.75 -10.34
N MET A 538 3.93 -4.79 -10.36
CA MET A 538 3.52 -4.07 -9.16
C MET A 538 2.02 -4.25 -8.96
N GLY A 539 1.66 -4.75 -7.78
CA GLY A 539 0.32 -4.88 -7.27
C GLY A 539 -0.27 -3.54 -6.87
N THR A 540 -1.49 -3.62 -6.39
CA THR A 540 -2.31 -2.53 -5.89
C THR A 540 -2.29 -2.52 -4.36
N ALA A 541 -3.04 -1.65 -3.71
CA ALA A 541 -3.22 -1.73 -2.25
C ALA A 541 -4.30 -2.76 -1.81
N GLY A 542 -4.86 -3.52 -2.78
CA GLY A 542 -5.85 -4.56 -2.54
C GLY A 542 -5.21 -5.94 -2.35
N HIS A 543 -6.04 -6.99 -2.27
CA HIS A 543 -5.56 -8.37 -2.25
C HIS A 543 -5.23 -8.83 -3.67
N ASP A 544 -3.96 -9.02 -4.00
CA ASP A 544 -3.53 -9.34 -5.34
C ASP A 544 -2.98 -10.76 -5.50
N LEU A 545 -3.24 -11.34 -6.66
CA LEU A 545 -2.61 -12.58 -7.10
C LEU A 545 -1.68 -12.27 -8.25
N MET A 546 -0.37 -12.28 -7.98
CA MET A 546 0.68 -11.97 -8.94
C MET A 546 1.51 -13.20 -9.29
N THR A 547 1.71 -13.42 -10.59
CA THR A 547 2.53 -14.52 -11.09
C THR A 547 3.54 -14.04 -12.11
N GLY A 548 4.82 -14.25 -11.78
CA GLY A 548 6.00 -14.03 -12.61
C GLY A 548 6.15 -15.02 -13.75
N THR A 549 7.24 -14.89 -14.48
CA THR A 549 7.56 -15.61 -15.71
C THR A 549 8.49 -16.80 -15.46
N ALA A 550 9.48 -17.03 -16.33
CA ALA A 550 10.49 -18.07 -16.17
C ALA A 550 11.92 -17.49 -16.21
N GLY A 551 12.04 -16.15 -16.21
CA GLY A 551 13.28 -15.41 -16.02
C GLY A 551 13.16 -14.55 -14.78
N GLY A 552 14.24 -13.87 -14.36
CA GLY A 552 14.22 -13.07 -13.13
C GLY A 552 13.21 -11.92 -13.17
N ASP A 553 12.26 -11.93 -12.25
CA ASP A 553 11.19 -10.94 -12.11
C ASP A 553 11.36 -10.09 -10.83
N ASN A 554 10.81 -8.88 -10.82
CA ASN A 554 10.68 -8.03 -9.63
C ASN A 554 9.19 -7.83 -9.36
N ILE A 555 8.64 -8.47 -8.33
CA ILE A 555 7.21 -8.46 -8.00
C ILE A 555 7.01 -7.72 -6.67
N VAL A 556 6.14 -6.71 -6.65
CA VAL A 556 5.86 -5.88 -5.47
C VAL A 556 4.37 -5.93 -5.17
N GLY A 557 3.97 -6.37 -3.98
CA GLY A 557 2.59 -6.47 -3.47
C GLY A 557 1.92 -5.12 -3.32
N ALA A 558 2.61 -4.22 -2.62
CA ALA A 558 2.06 -3.00 -2.03
C ALA A 558 1.17 -3.34 -0.83
N LYS A 559 0.06 -2.66 -0.59
CA LYS A 559 -0.75 -2.97 0.61
C LYS A 559 -1.68 -4.14 0.31
N GLY A 560 -2.17 -4.80 1.36
CA GLY A 560 -3.14 -5.88 1.23
C GLY A 560 -2.51 -7.24 1.46
N ASN A 561 -3.36 -8.26 1.61
CA ASN A 561 -2.92 -9.66 1.75
C ASN A 561 -2.76 -10.30 0.37
N ASP A 562 -1.52 -10.40 -0.10
CA ASP A 562 -1.18 -10.75 -1.47
C ASP A 562 -0.62 -12.17 -1.61
N VAL A 563 -0.63 -12.66 -2.84
CA VAL A 563 0.03 -13.91 -3.23
C VAL A 563 0.95 -13.65 -4.41
N LEU A 564 2.26 -13.64 -4.14
CA LEU A 564 3.31 -13.37 -5.12
C LEU A 564 4.01 -14.69 -5.49
N ARG A 565 4.17 -14.95 -6.79
CA ARG A 565 4.81 -16.18 -7.30
C ARG A 565 5.88 -15.86 -8.34
N GLY A 566 7.16 -16.10 -8.05
CA GLY A 566 8.28 -15.91 -8.99
C GLY A 566 8.33 -17.00 -10.08
N ASN A 567 8.12 -18.26 -9.70
CA ASN A 567 8.22 -19.48 -10.51
C ASN A 567 9.65 -19.97 -10.79
N GLN A 568 10.25 -19.60 -11.92
CA GLN A 568 11.62 -19.96 -12.28
C GLN A 568 12.35 -18.66 -12.57
N GLY A 569 13.57 -18.51 -12.11
CA GLY A 569 14.27 -17.24 -12.28
C GLY A 569 15.14 -16.95 -11.08
N SER A 570 15.72 -15.77 -11.05
CA SER A 570 16.23 -15.21 -9.80
C SER A 570 15.37 -13.99 -9.55
N ASP A 571 14.38 -14.17 -8.68
CA ASP A 571 13.26 -13.25 -8.54
C ASP A 571 13.42 -12.40 -7.28
N HIS A 572 12.89 -11.18 -7.32
CA HIS A 572 12.75 -10.32 -6.16
C HIS A 572 11.26 -10.12 -5.86
N LEU A 573 10.79 -10.58 -4.71
CA LEU A 573 9.40 -10.48 -4.28
C LEU A 573 9.35 -9.61 -3.02
N SER A 574 8.50 -8.58 -2.98
CA SER A 574 8.24 -7.76 -1.79
C SER A 574 6.73 -7.71 -1.53
N GLY A 575 6.29 -8.12 -0.33
CA GLY A 575 4.91 -8.04 0.13
C GLY A 575 4.50 -6.59 0.39
N ASN A 576 5.23 -5.90 1.26
CA ASN A 576 4.88 -4.62 1.88
C ASN A 576 3.87 -4.80 3.03
N ASP A 577 2.82 -3.99 3.14
CA ASP A 577 1.93 -4.03 4.31
C ASP A 577 0.77 -5.02 4.08
N GLY A 578 0.69 -6.09 4.86
CA GLY A 578 -0.40 -7.05 4.84
C GLY A 578 0.05 -8.43 5.29
N ARG A 579 -0.85 -9.43 5.26
CA ARG A 579 -0.48 -10.85 5.45
C ARG A 579 -0.28 -11.48 4.08
N ASP A 580 0.96 -11.61 3.68
CA ASP A 580 1.35 -11.99 2.34
C ASP A 580 1.81 -13.44 2.24
N THR A 581 1.72 -13.99 1.04
CA THR A 581 2.33 -15.28 0.69
C THR A 581 3.26 -15.10 -0.49
N LEU A 582 4.55 -15.14 -0.22
CA LEU A 582 5.61 -15.03 -1.22
C LEU A 582 6.17 -16.41 -1.54
N ILE A 583 6.24 -16.74 -2.84
CA ILE A 583 6.72 -18.02 -3.36
C ILE A 583 7.77 -17.74 -4.42
N GLY A 584 9.05 -17.91 -4.09
CA GLY A 584 10.18 -17.72 -5.02
C GLY A 584 10.13 -18.75 -6.15
N GLY A 585 10.42 -20.01 -5.82
CA GLY A 585 10.26 -21.14 -6.73
C GLY A 585 11.58 -21.84 -7.01
N ARG A 586 12.14 -21.68 -8.21
CA ARG A 586 13.45 -22.23 -8.58
C ARG A 586 14.38 -21.11 -8.99
N GLY A 587 15.58 -21.14 -8.44
CA GLY A 587 16.69 -20.22 -8.71
C GLY A 587 16.97 -19.38 -7.46
N ILE A 588 17.83 -18.37 -7.57
CA ILE A 588 18.26 -17.61 -6.38
C ILE A 588 17.31 -16.44 -6.18
N ASP A 589 16.41 -16.55 -5.21
CA ASP A 589 15.33 -15.59 -4.98
C ASP A 589 15.57 -14.70 -3.75
N ASN A 590 14.98 -13.50 -3.76
CA ASN A 590 15.00 -12.55 -2.66
C ASN A 590 13.57 -12.15 -2.29
N LEU A 591 13.08 -12.65 -1.15
CA LEU A 591 11.72 -12.46 -0.65
C LEU A 591 11.74 -11.53 0.58
N SER A 592 10.92 -10.47 0.55
CA SER A 592 10.66 -9.56 1.69
C SER A 592 9.18 -9.55 2.01
N GLY A 593 8.76 -9.95 3.20
CA GLY A 593 7.36 -9.81 3.66
C GLY A 593 7.01 -8.36 3.98
N ASP A 594 7.93 -7.69 4.69
CA ASP A 594 7.88 -6.31 5.18
C ASP A 594 6.95 -6.11 6.40
N GLY A 595 5.63 -5.96 6.26
CA GLY A 595 4.76 -5.58 7.37
C GLY A 595 3.48 -6.39 7.47
N GLY A 596 3.45 -7.39 8.34
CA GLY A 596 2.28 -8.18 8.72
C GLY A 596 2.71 -9.62 9.02
N ASP A 597 1.74 -10.54 9.17
CA ASP A 597 2.06 -11.94 9.49
C ASP A 597 2.21 -12.76 8.20
N ASP A 598 3.43 -12.85 7.67
CA ASP A 598 3.72 -13.30 6.31
C ASP A 598 4.12 -14.77 6.22
N LYS A 599 4.06 -15.29 4.99
CA LYS A 599 4.54 -16.62 4.63
C LYS A 599 5.49 -16.57 3.45
N LEU A 600 6.76 -16.84 3.71
CA LEU A 600 7.83 -16.83 2.71
C LEU A 600 8.29 -18.25 2.41
N LEU A 601 8.21 -18.64 1.14
CA LEU A 601 8.66 -19.93 0.61
C LEU A 601 9.74 -19.70 -0.45
N GLY A 602 11.02 -19.93 -0.11
CA GLY A 602 12.15 -19.76 -1.03
C GLY A 602 12.07 -20.73 -2.20
N GLY A 603 12.04 -22.02 -1.90
CA GLY A 603 11.77 -23.08 -2.87
C GLY A 603 13.00 -23.93 -3.11
N GLY A 604 13.83 -23.61 -4.09
CA GLY A 604 15.08 -24.34 -4.28
C GLY A 604 16.15 -23.52 -4.96
N ASP A 605 17.39 -23.96 -4.77
CA ASP A 605 18.62 -23.16 -4.89
C ASP A 605 18.82 -22.30 -3.65
N LYS A 606 19.68 -21.27 -3.68
CA LYS A 606 20.04 -20.51 -2.47
C LYS A 606 19.24 -19.21 -2.43
N ASP A 607 18.35 -19.08 -1.45
CA ASP A 607 17.43 -17.96 -1.33
C ASP A 607 17.76 -17.03 -0.15
N TYR A 608 17.24 -15.81 -0.21
CA TYR A 608 17.22 -14.84 0.88
C TYR A 608 15.77 -14.49 1.24
N LEU A 609 15.39 -14.74 2.48
CA LEU A 609 14.03 -14.50 3.00
C LEU A 609 14.12 -13.53 4.18
N GLN A 610 13.32 -12.47 4.13
CA GLN A 610 13.17 -11.49 5.21
C GLN A 610 11.68 -11.33 5.54
N GLY A 611 11.25 -11.71 6.75
CA GLY A 611 9.86 -11.61 7.20
C GLY A 611 9.43 -10.15 7.35
N GLY A 612 10.04 -9.43 8.29
CA GLY A 612 9.79 -8.02 8.49
C GLY A 612 9.21 -7.73 9.88
N ALA A 613 7.98 -7.24 9.97
CA ALA A 613 7.30 -6.99 11.22
C ALA A 613 5.98 -7.75 11.29
N GLY A 614 5.79 -8.61 12.28
CA GLY A 614 4.62 -9.48 12.43
C GLY A 614 5.09 -10.90 12.78
N ASP A 615 4.16 -11.82 12.98
CA ASP A 615 4.52 -13.22 13.30
C ASP A 615 4.65 -14.03 12.00
N ASP A 616 5.87 -14.18 11.49
CA ASP A 616 6.17 -14.69 10.14
C ASP A 616 6.49 -16.18 10.08
N ILE A 617 6.28 -16.80 8.90
CA ILE A 617 6.69 -18.18 8.61
C ILE A 617 7.66 -18.20 7.43
N LEU A 618 8.92 -18.55 7.69
CA LEU A 618 9.99 -18.61 6.71
C LEU A 618 10.40 -20.05 6.44
N ASN A 619 10.40 -20.46 5.17
CA ASN A 619 10.86 -21.78 4.73
C ASN A 619 11.74 -21.63 3.49
N GLY A 620 13.06 -21.74 3.66
CA GLY A 620 14.04 -21.68 2.57
C GLY A 620 13.84 -22.79 1.53
N GLY A 621 13.50 -24.00 1.98
CA GLY A 621 13.31 -25.14 1.09
C GLY A 621 14.62 -25.84 0.77
N ASN A 622 14.92 -26.06 -0.51
CA ASN A 622 16.11 -26.80 -0.94
C ASN A 622 17.28 -25.86 -1.21
N GLY A 623 18.13 -25.61 -0.23
CA GLY A 623 19.16 -24.61 -0.43
C GLY A 623 20.11 -24.51 0.73
N ALA A 624 21.02 -23.55 0.62
CA ALA A 624 21.75 -23.04 1.77
C ALA A 624 21.25 -21.62 2.00
N ASP A 625 20.04 -21.51 2.53
CA ASP A 625 19.24 -20.29 2.51
C ASP A 625 19.62 -19.37 3.66
N VAL A 626 19.25 -18.09 3.54
CA VAL A 626 19.38 -17.12 4.63
C VAL A 626 17.98 -16.64 4.97
N MET A 627 17.58 -16.79 6.23
CA MET A 627 16.26 -16.42 6.73
C MET A 627 16.41 -15.45 7.90
N TRP A 628 15.71 -14.32 7.83
CA TRP A 628 15.60 -13.32 8.89
C TRP A 628 14.13 -12.97 9.12
N GLY A 629 13.60 -13.35 10.27
CA GLY A 629 12.21 -13.20 10.67
C GLY A 629 11.88 -11.73 10.87
N GLY A 630 12.61 -11.04 11.74
CA GLY A 630 12.44 -9.60 11.91
C GLY A 630 11.85 -9.30 13.27
N ARG A 631 10.79 -8.51 13.40
CA ARG A 631 10.13 -8.27 14.69
C ARG A 631 8.85 -9.09 14.74
N GLY A 632 8.57 -9.73 15.87
CA GLY A 632 7.41 -10.60 16.06
C GLY A 632 7.90 -11.98 16.46
N ASN A 633 6.98 -12.94 16.62
CA ASN A 633 7.31 -14.30 17.00
C ASN A 633 7.34 -15.18 15.76
N ASP A 634 8.54 -15.37 15.21
CA ASP A 634 8.74 -15.94 13.90
C ASP A 634 8.96 -17.46 13.94
N VAL A 635 8.63 -18.13 12.83
CA VAL A 635 8.82 -19.57 12.65
C VAL A 635 9.72 -19.84 11.46
N TYR A 636 10.89 -20.40 11.75
CA TYR A 636 11.86 -20.85 10.75
C TYR A 636 11.74 -22.35 10.51
N ILE A 637 11.52 -22.74 9.25
CA ILE A 637 11.51 -24.14 8.84
C ILE A 637 12.86 -24.44 8.19
N VAL A 638 13.71 -25.17 8.91
CA VAL A 638 15.04 -25.55 8.44
C VAL A 638 15.00 -27.01 7.95
N ALA A 639 15.12 -27.19 6.63
CA ALA A 639 14.93 -28.48 5.99
C ALA A 639 15.95 -28.73 4.87
N GLY A 640 17.16 -29.15 5.21
CA GLY A 640 18.15 -29.52 4.19
C GLY A 640 17.75 -30.78 3.41
N SER A 641 17.50 -30.65 2.11
CA SER A 641 17.55 -31.79 1.20
C SER A 641 19.00 -32.17 0.92
N GLU A 642 19.27 -33.45 1.16
CA GLU A 642 20.39 -34.27 0.71
C GLU A 642 21.80 -33.64 0.54
N LYS A 643 22.76 -34.43 1.02
CA LYS A 643 24.20 -34.33 0.79
C LYS A 643 24.55 -34.41 -0.71
N ILE A 644 24.12 -33.48 -1.54
CA ILE A 644 24.49 -33.39 -2.95
C ILE A 644 25.93 -32.84 -2.98
N SER A 645 26.87 -33.71 -3.36
CA SER A 645 28.26 -33.34 -3.67
C SER A 645 29.18 -32.96 -2.51
N GLY A 646 28.84 -33.30 -1.25
CA GLY A 646 29.76 -33.15 -0.11
C GLY A 646 29.90 -31.73 0.43
N VAL A 647 29.01 -30.82 0.03
CA VAL A 647 28.82 -29.51 0.67
C VAL A 647 27.57 -29.61 1.55
N ASN A 648 27.70 -29.19 2.82
CA ASN A 648 26.54 -29.04 3.69
C ASN A 648 25.81 -27.77 3.24
N HIS A 649 24.61 -27.91 2.68
CA HIS A 649 23.69 -26.81 2.49
C HIS A 649 22.83 -26.74 3.75
N ILE A 650 23.21 -25.86 4.68
CA ILE A 650 22.50 -25.64 5.94
C ILE A 650 22.04 -24.19 5.92
N ASP A 651 20.76 -23.98 6.20
CA ASP A 651 20.17 -22.66 6.28
C ASP A 651 20.76 -21.86 7.43
N THR A 652 20.87 -20.55 7.23
CA THR A 652 21.30 -19.59 8.24
C THR A 652 20.08 -18.84 8.74
N VAL A 653 19.77 -19.00 10.03
CA VAL A 653 18.76 -18.19 10.75
C VAL A 653 19.46 -16.99 11.39
N ILE A 654 18.88 -15.81 11.23
CA ILE A 654 19.40 -14.54 11.76
C ILE A 654 18.33 -13.92 12.64
N GLU A 655 18.67 -13.68 13.91
CA GLU A 655 17.83 -12.94 14.86
C GLU A 655 18.63 -11.87 15.61
N PHE A 656 17.93 -10.91 16.21
CA PHE A 656 18.51 -9.90 17.10
C PHE A 656 17.74 -9.75 18.42
N ASP A 657 18.43 -9.20 19.43
CA ASP A 657 17.87 -8.97 20.77
C ASP A 657 16.60 -8.10 20.75
N GLY A 658 15.57 -8.55 21.48
CA GLY A 658 14.32 -7.81 21.68
C GLY A 658 13.37 -7.82 20.48
N GLN A 659 13.52 -8.77 19.56
CA GLN A 659 12.69 -8.90 18.38
C GLN A 659 11.45 -9.78 18.55
N GLY A 660 11.46 -10.73 19.49
CA GLY A 660 10.29 -11.57 19.76
C GLY A 660 10.66 -12.81 20.54
N THR A 661 9.88 -13.88 20.36
CA THR A 661 10.19 -15.24 20.81
C THR A 661 10.07 -16.16 19.62
N ASP A 662 11.21 -16.62 19.12
CA ASP A 662 11.31 -17.20 17.79
C ASP A 662 11.55 -18.70 17.85
N ARG A 663 10.99 -19.42 16.88
CA ARG A 663 11.02 -20.88 16.84
C ARG A 663 11.64 -21.42 15.58
N VAL A 664 12.60 -22.32 15.75
CA VAL A 664 13.09 -23.18 14.66
C VAL A 664 12.41 -24.54 14.70
N ILE A 665 11.84 -24.96 13.57
CA ILE A 665 11.44 -26.33 13.30
C ILE A 665 12.50 -26.97 12.41
N SER A 666 13.31 -27.86 12.97
CA SER A 666 14.44 -28.48 12.25
C SER A 666 14.14 -29.91 11.82
N TRP A 667 14.43 -30.21 10.55
CA TRP A 667 14.40 -31.56 9.99
C TRP A 667 15.81 -32.13 9.76
N LEU A 668 16.84 -31.48 10.28
CA LEU A 668 18.24 -31.91 10.16
C LEU A 668 18.59 -33.02 11.14
N ARG A 669 19.68 -33.76 10.87
CA ARG A 669 20.16 -34.80 11.83
C ARG A 669 20.60 -34.16 13.15
N GLU A 670 21.14 -32.95 13.07
CA GLU A 670 21.69 -32.19 14.18
C GLU A 670 21.43 -30.71 13.91
N TYR A 671 21.00 -29.97 14.93
CA TYR A 671 20.79 -28.52 14.82
C TYR A 671 21.13 -27.81 16.14
N THR A 672 21.76 -26.65 16.02
CA THR A 672 22.06 -25.75 17.14
C THR A 672 21.37 -24.42 16.89
N LEU A 673 20.61 -23.94 17.87
CA LEU A 673 20.01 -22.61 17.83
C LEU A 673 21.10 -21.54 17.72
N GLN A 674 20.92 -20.62 16.77
CA GLN A 674 21.71 -19.39 16.71
C GLN A 674 21.39 -18.50 17.91
N SER A 675 22.21 -17.48 18.17
CA SER A 675 21.91 -16.49 19.22
C SER A 675 20.57 -15.81 18.95
N TYR A 676 19.87 -15.44 20.03
CA TYR A 676 18.57 -14.73 19.98
C TYR A 676 17.39 -15.54 19.46
N VAL A 677 17.52 -16.88 19.40
CA VAL A 677 16.38 -17.78 19.13
C VAL A 677 16.09 -18.58 20.40
N GLU A 678 14.84 -18.64 20.82
CA GLU A 678 14.42 -19.24 22.08
C GLU A 678 13.96 -20.70 21.92
N ASP A 679 13.22 -21.02 20.85
CA ASP A 679 12.49 -22.28 20.74
C ASP A 679 13.06 -23.20 19.64
N LEU A 680 13.24 -24.48 19.95
CA LEU A 680 13.61 -25.52 19.00
C LEU A 680 12.60 -26.67 19.03
N THR A 681 12.12 -27.09 17.86
CA THR A 681 11.31 -28.30 17.67
C THR A 681 11.95 -29.21 16.63
N LEU A 682 12.18 -30.47 16.98
CA LEU A 682 12.71 -31.47 16.05
C LEU A 682 11.57 -32.15 15.27
N GLY A 683 11.67 -32.13 13.94
CA GLY A 683 10.67 -32.70 13.04
C GLY A 683 10.90 -34.17 12.70
N GLY A 684 9.80 -34.88 12.42
CA GLY A 684 9.82 -36.23 11.86
C GLY A 684 10.00 -37.35 12.89
N LYS A 685 10.47 -38.51 12.44
CA LYS A 685 10.60 -39.74 13.26
C LYS A 685 12.01 -40.32 13.34
N ALA A 686 12.97 -39.65 12.71
CA ALA A 686 14.36 -40.10 12.75
C ALA A 686 15.00 -39.57 14.04
N ASN A 687 16.01 -40.28 14.55
CA ASN A 687 16.86 -39.79 15.62
C ASN A 687 17.45 -38.44 15.20
N ARG A 688 17.27 -37.42 16.02
CA ARG A 688 17.73 -36.05 15.77
C ARG A 688 18.29 -35.41 17.03
N ASP A 689 19.29 -34.57 16.88
CA ASP A 689 19.95 -33.96 18.03
C ASP A 689 19.73 -32.45 17.97
N GLY A 690 19.44 -31.83 19.12
CA GLY A 690 19.05 -30.43 19.24
C GLY A 690 19.81 -29.74 20.35
N PHE A 691 20.39 -28.58 20.06
CA PHE A 691 21.19 -27.84 21.01
C PHE A 691 20.71 -26.39 21.10
N GLY A 692 20.53 -25.90 22.32
CA GLY A 692 20.19 -24.52 22.65
C GLY A 692 21.39 -23.58 22.55
N ASN A 693 21.22 -22.40 23.15
CA ASN A 693 22.19 -21.31 23.23
C ASN A 693 22.28 -20.81 24.69
N GLU A 694 22.69 -19.55 24.91
CA GLU A 694 22.86 -18.99 26.27
C GLU A 694 21.57 -18.34 26.84
N LEU A 695 20.41 -18.54 26.18
CA LEU A 695 19.10 -18.05 26.59
C LEU A 695 18.30 -19.15 27.26
N ALA A 696 17.22 -18.78 27.96
CA ALA A 696 16.23 -19.74 28.43
C ALA A 696 15.45 -20.35 27.25
N ASN A 697 15.88 -21.50 26.77
CA ASN A 697 15.35 -22.16 25.59
C ASN A 697 14.19 -23.12 25.89
N VAL A 698 13.28 -23.30 24.92
CA VAL A 698 12.31 -24.41 24.91
C VAL A 698 12.67 -25.39 23.80
N ILE A 699 13.15 -26.58 24.17
CA ILE A 699 13.59 -27.60 23.23
C ILE A 699 12.67 -28.81 23.31
N MET A 700 12.02 -29.11 22.19
CA MET A 700 11.14 -30.26 22.02
C MET A 700 11.74 -31.25 21.02
N GLY A 701 12.05 -32.46 21.52
CA GLY A 701 12.46 -33.60 20.72
C GLY A 701 11.33 -34.19 19.90
N ASN A 702 11.61 -35.32 19.25
CA ASN A 702 10.67 -36.03 18.41
C ASN A 702 10.43 -37.46 18.92
N VAL A 703 9.97 -38.37 18.06
CA VAL A 703 9.63 -39.75 18.48
C VAL A 703 10.80 -40.73 18.37
N GLY A 704 12.02 -40.24 18.14
CA GLY A 704 13.19 -41.09 18.00
C GLY A 704 14.30 -40.58 18.90
N ASN A 705 15.23 -41.46 19.27
CA ASN A 705 16.26 -41.16 20.27
C ASN A 705 17.03 -39.86 19.98
N ASN A 706 16.82 -38.85 20.81
CA ASN A 706 17.35 -37.52 20.70
C ASN A 706 18.52 -37.30 21.67
N THR A 707 19.43 -36.41 21.30
CA THR A 707 20.32 -35.75 22.27
C THR A 707 19.95 -34.28 22.32
N LEU A 708 19.47 -33.82 23.47
CA LEU A 708 19.04 -32.44 23.72
C LEU A 708 19.98 -31.77 24.72
N ARG A 709 20.43 -30.53 24.44
CA ARG A 709 21.21 -29.73 25.40
C ARG A 709 20.68 -28.30 25.49
N GLY A 710 20.40 -27.81 26.69
CA GLY A 710 19.99 -26.42 26.93
C GLY A 710 21.15 -25.43 26.80
N VAL A 711 22.30 -25.79 27.39
CA VAL A 711 23.56 -25.00 27.47
C VAL A 711 23.53 -24.01 28.62
N GLY A 712 22.95 -22.82 28.46
CA GLY A 712 22.88 -21.86 29.56
C GLY A 712 21.57 -21.09 29.54
N GLY A 713 21.01 -20.77 30.71
CA GLY A 713 19.67 -20.21 30.82
C GLY A 713 18.77 -21.13 31.65
N ASP A 714 17.54 -20.68 31.94
CA ASP A 714 16.56 -21.52 32.65
C ASP A 714 15.75 -22.30 31.60
N ASP A 715 16.24 -23.46 31.19
CA ASP A 715 15.76 -24.17 29.99
C ASP A 715 14.56 -25.09 30.26
N LYS A 716 13.80 -25.40 29.19
CA LYS A 716 12.75 -26.42 29.18
C LYS A 716 13.04 -27.45 28.09
N LEU A 717 13.40 -28.66 28.49
CA LEU A 717 13.70 -29.77 27.59
C LEU A 717 12.62 -30.85 27.70
N ASN A 718 12.15 -31.34 26.56
CA ASN A 718 11.27 -32.50 26.47
C ASN A 718 11.80 -33.47 25.40
N GLY A 719 12.17 -34.69 25.80
CA GLY A 719 12.73 -35.71 24.91
C GLY A 719 11.71 -36.22 23.91
N GLY A 720 10.51 -36.58 24.39
CA GLY A 720 9.43 -37.09 23.56
C GLY A 720 9.29 -38.60 23.70
N ASP A 721 9.32 -39.33 22.59
CA ASP A 721 9.41 -40.79 22.63
C ASP A 721 10.83 -41.21 22.22
N GLY A 722 11.29 -42.36 22.71
CA GLY A 722 12.61 -42.89 22.40
C GLY A 722 13.54 -42.81 23.60
N ASN A 723 14.72 -43.41 23.47
CA ASN A 723 15.69 -43.40 24.56
C ASN A 723 16.61 -42.18 24.40
N ASP A 724 16.31 -41.13 25.14
CA ASP A 724 16.85 -39.79 24.95
C ASP A 724 18.01 -39.48 25.89
N ARG A 725 18.80 -38.47 25.53
CA ARG A 725 19.87 -37.92 26.37
C ARG A 725 19.65 -36.42 26.52
N LEU A 726 19.29 -35.98 27.71
CA LEU A 726 18.92 -34.61 28.01
C LEU A 726 19.93 -33.99 28.99
N PHE A 727 20.47 -32.83 28.62
CA PHE A 727 21.42 -32.08 29.44
C PHE A 727 20.90 -30.66 29.59
N GLY A 728 20.57 -30.21 30.80
CA GLY A 728 20.11 -28.84 31.05
C GLY A 728 21.24 -27.84 30.79
N GLY A 729 22.29 -27.90 31.61
CA GLY A 729 23.47 -27.06 31.45
C GLY A 729 23.65 -26.17 32.66
N THR A 730 23.69 -24.85 32.49
CA THR A 730 23.71 -23.92 33.63
C THR A 730 22.40 -23.16 33.72
N GLY A 731 21.83 -23.02 34.91
CA GLY A 731 20.57 -22.30 35.12
C GLY A 731 19.59 -23.17 35.90
N ILE A 732 18.32 -22.76 36.01
CA ILE A 732 17.29 -23.58 36.65
C ILE A 732 16.45 -24.25 35.58
N ASP A 733 16.77 -25.50 35.29
CA ASP A 733 16.22 -26.23 34.16
C ASP A 733 14.99 -27.05 34.53
N ARG A 734 14.15 -27.29 33.53
CA ARG A 734 12.99 -28.20 33.58
C ARG A 734 13.13 -29.24 32.50
N ILE A 735 13.41 -30.48 32.89
CA ILE A 735 13.71 -31.56 31.96
C ILE A 735 12.68 -32.68 32.12
N SER A 736 12.12 -33.12 31.00
CA SER A 736 11.25 -34.29 30.90
C SER A 736 11.82 -35.25 29.87
N GLY A 737 12.10 -36.50 30.26
CA GLY A 737 12.53 -37.56 29.35
C GLY A 737 11.41 -37.93 28.39
N GLY A 738 10.32 -38.49 28.91
CA GLY A 738 9.15 -38.86 28.14
C GLY A 738 8.94 -40.36 28.13
N ASP A 739 8.67 -40.97 26.98
CA ASP A 739 8.56 -42.43 26.86
C ASP A 739 9.88 -43.03 26.38
N GLY A 740 10.51 -43.91 27.15
CA GLY A 740 11.76 -44.57 26.79
C GLY A 740 12.71 -44.70 27.97
N ASP A 741 13.86 -45.34 27.78
CA ASP A 741 14.89 -45.39 28.83
C ASP A 741 15.80 -44.16 28.67
N ASP A 742 15.56 -43.11 29.45
CA ASP A 742 16.19 -41.81 29.25
C ASP A 742 17.41 -41.58 30.14
N ILE A 743 18.30 -40.69 29.70
CA ILE A 743 19.44 -40.22 30.48
C ILE A 743 19.32 -38.71 30.67
N ILE A 744 19.14 -38.28 31.92
CA ILE A 744 18.84 -36.90 32.29
C ILE A 744 19.94 -36.36 33.19
N ASN A 745 20.58 -35.28 32.78
CA ASN A 745 21.53 -34.51 33.59
C ASN A 745 21.02 -33.06 33.69
N GLY A 746 20.71 -32.60 34.91
CA GLY A 746 20.27 -31.22 35.14
C GLY A 746 21.39 -30.23 34.84
N GLY A 747 22.53 -30.41 35.50
CA GLY A 747 23.74 -29.64 35.25
C GLY A 747 24.11 -28.81 36.47
N ALA A 748 24.12 -27.49 36.37
CA ALA A 748 24.41 -26.58 37.47
C ALA A 748 23.20 -25.68 37.74
N GLY A 749 22.61 -25.82 38.94
CA GLY A 749 21.43 -25.07 39.34
C GLY A 749 20.44 -25.97 40.05
N GLY A 750 19.30 -25.42 40.48
CA GLY A 750 18.30 -26.21 41.21
C GLY A 750 17.24 -26.75 40.27
N ASP A 751 17.52 -27.85 39.60
CA ASP A 751 16.75 -28.29 38.43
C ASP A 751 15.52 -29.11 38.80
N VAL A 752 14.59 -29.24 37.85
CA VAL A 752 13.40 -30.07 37.99
C VAL A 752 13.38 -31.12 36.91
N LEU A 753 13.57 -32.37 37.32
CA LEU A 753 13.77 -33.52 36.43
C LEU A 753 12.57 -34.47 36.53
N THR A 754 12.12 -34.97 35.39
CA THR A 754 11.03 -35.96 35.27
C THR A 754 11.49 -37.03 34.27
N GLY A 755 11.54 -38.29 34.69
CA GLY A 755 11.93 -39.40 33.83
C GLY A 755 10.85 -39.70 32.79
N GLY A 756 9.65 -39.99 33.27
CA GLY A 756 8.51 -40.36 32.45
C GLY A 756 8.20 -41.85 32.51
N GLN A 757 8.15 -42.53 31.38
CA GLN A 757 7.89 -43.97 31.28
C GLN A 757 9.14 -44.70 30.80
N GLY A 758 9.69 -45.59 31.60
CA GLY A 758 10.84 -46.40 31.21
C GLY A 758 11.77 -46.62 32.39
N ALA A 759 12.95 -47.16 32.12
CA ALA A 759 14.00 -47.28 33.14
C ALA A 759 14.98 -46.11 32.97
N ASP A 760 14.75 -45.03 33.72
CA ASP A 760 15.45 -43.76 33.52
C ASP A 760 16.73 -43.66 34.35
N ARG A 761 17.72 -42.91 33.86
CA ARG A 761 18.98 -42.62 34.56
C ARG A 761 19.11 -41.12 34.80
N PHE A 762 19.04 -40.73 36.06
CA PHE A 762 19.37 -39.37 36.50
C PHE A 762 20.87 -39.30 36.80
N ASP A 763 21.61 -38.60 35.94
CA ASP A 763 23.06 -38.55 35.88
C ASP A 763 23.60 -37.35 36.68
N PHE A 764 24.25 -37.64 37.81
CA PHE A 764 24.95 -36.70 38.69
C PHE A 764 26.46 -36.96 38.67
N SER A 765 26.99 -37.47 37.56
CA SER A 765 28.40 -37.87 37.46
C SER A 765 29.41 -36.71 37.40
N ASP A 766 28.94 -35.44 37.43
CA ASP A 766 29.75 -34.22 37.57
C ASP A 766 29.32 -33.42 38.82
N LEU A 767 30.25 -32.73 39.47
CA LEU A 767 30.03 -31.86 40.63
C LEU A 767 29.69 -30.41 40.23
N SER A 768 29.20 -30.19 39.00
CA SER A 768 28.71 -28.89 38.54
C SER A 768 27.62 -28.31 39.46
N ASP A 769 26.88 -29.19 40.15
CA ASP A 769 25.81 -28.85 41.10
C ASP A 769 26.28 -28.64 42.57
N SER A 770 27.59 -28.50 42.82
CA SER A 770 28.08 -28.33 44.20
C SER A 770 27.92 -26.92 44.78
N ALA A 771 27.10 -26.05 44.15
CA ALA A 771 26.92 -24.68 44.60
C ALA A 771 26.00 -24.62 45.84
N PRO A 772 26.32 -23.84 46.90
CA PRO A 772 25.47 -23.78 48.08
C PRO A 772 24.05 -23.28 47.76
N GLY A 773 23.06 -24.19 47.84
CA GLY A 773 21.64 -23.87 47.67
C GLY A 773 21.02 -24.32 46.33
N SER A 774 21.78 -24.93 45.43
CA SER A 774 21.23 -25.70 44.32
C SER A 774 20.80 -27.09 44.84
N THR A 775 19.62 -27.53 44.47
CA THR A 775 19.07 -28.83 44.86
C THR A 775 18.15 -29.28 43.75
N ASP A 776 18.58 -30.32 43.05
CA ASP A 776 17.78 -30.93 42.01
C ASP A 776 16.57 -31.65 42.59
N ILE A 777 15.45 -31.56 41.88
CA ILE A 777 14.17 -32.13 42.25
C ILE A 777 13.76 -33.15 41.18
N ILE A 778 13.78 -34.43 41.52
CA ILE A 778 13.22 -35.49 40.69
C ILE A 778 11.77 -35.71 41.09
N ARG A 779 10.85 -35.62 40.11
CA ARG A 779 9.41 -35.58 40.36
C ARG A 779 8.75 -36.95 40.46
N ASP A 780 9.32 -37.97 39.83
CA ASP A 780 8.65 -39.25 39.54
C ASP A 780 9.54 -40.49 39.70
N PHE A 781 10.68 -40.38 40.38
CA PHE A 781 11.60 -41.49 40.60
C PHE A 781 10.89 -42.76 41.09
N SER A 782 11.10 -43.88 40.40
CA SER A 782 10.47 -45.17 40.66
C SER A 782 11.42 -46.35 40.44
N SER A 783 11.88 -46.94 41.53
CA SER A 783 12.61 -48.23 41.52
C SER A 783 11.82 -49.37 40.86
N ALA A 784 10.49 -49.27 40.81
CA ALA A 784 9.64 -50.27 40.19
C ALA A 784 9.66 -50.19 38.66
N ASP A 785 9.85 -49.00 38.12
CA ASP A 785 9.95 -48.75 36.67
C ASP A 785 11.38 -48.98 36.17
N GLY A 786 12.36 -48.96 37.08
CA GLY A 786 13.76 -49.31 36.81
C GLY A 786 14.69 -48.11 36.85
N ASP A 787 14.27 -47.02 37.49
CA ASP A 787 15.04 -45.79 37.56
C ASP A 787 16.31 -45.94 38.39
N HIS A 788 17.37 -45.24 37.97
CA HIS A 788 18.66 -45.21 38.65
C HIS A 788 19.15 -43.78 38.86
N LEU A 789 19.73 -43.54 40.03
CA LEU A 789 20.51 -42.36 40.34
C LEU A 789 21.99 -42.68 40.13
N ASP A 790 22.64 -41.98 39.21
CA ASP A 790 24.01 -42.26 38.84
C ASP A 790 24.98 -41.23 39.41
N PHE A 791 25.89 -41.71 40.25
CA PHE A 791 26.96 -40.94 40.89
C PHE A 791 28.35 -41.46 40.50
N SER A 792 28.45 -42.36 39.52
CA SER A 792 29.68 -43.11 39.21
C SER A 792 30.84 -42.25 38.69
N GLY A 793 30.57 -41.00 38.29
CA GLY A 793 31.62 -40.05 37.91
C GLY A 793 32.15 -39.17 39.05
N ILE A 794 31.53 -39.20 40.23
CA ILE A 794 32.01 -38.44 41.39
C ILE A 794 33.14 -39.20 42.09
N ASP A 795 34.33 -38.58 42.20
CA ASP A 795 35.40 -39.09 43.06
C ASP A 795 35.17 -38.66 44.51
N ALA A 796 34.83 -39.62 45.37
CA ALA A 796 34.65 -39.43 46.80
C ALA A 796 35.92 -38.94 47.55
N ARG A 797 37.13 -39.03 46.95
CA ARG A 797 38.39 -38.52 47.50
C ARG A 797 39.36 -38.06 46.39
N PRO A 798 39.28 -36.79 45.97
CA PRO A 798 40.16 -36.25 44.93
C PRO A 798 41.65 -36.52 45.22
N GLY A 799 42.27 -37.44 44.47
CA GLY A 799 43.70 -37.75 44.55
C GLY A 799 44.08 -39.07 45.24
N SER A 800 43.13 -39.91 45.66
CA SER A 800 43.39 -41.25 46.18
C SER A 800 43.10 -42.32 45.12
N ILE A 801 44.15 -42.99 44.61
CA ILE A 801 43.96 -44.12 43.69
C ILE A 801 43.35 -45.28 44.52
N ALA A 802 42.07 -45.60 44.25
CA ALA A 802 41.33 -46.81 44.66
C ALA A 802 40.48 -46.77 45.96
N ASP A 803 39.66 -45.75 46.19
CA ASP A 803 38.55 -45.84 47.16
C ASP A 803 37.32 -45.03 46.71
N ASN A 804 36.61 -45.54 45.68
CA ASN A 804 35.38 -44.94 45.12
C ASN A 804 34.09 -45.47 45.81
N ASP A 805 34.19 -46.15 46.96
CA ASP A 805 33.03 -46.79 47.57
C ASP A 805 32.19 -45.77 48.36
N PHE A 806 31.17 -45.22 47.71
CA PHE A 806 30.08 -44.52 48.39
C PHE A 806 29.49 -45.43 49.47
N THR A 807 29.44 -44.93 50.71
CA THR A 807 28.91 -45.67 51.86
C THR A 807 27.59 -45.04 52.33
N PHE A 808 26.50 -45.80 52.31
CA PHE A 808 25.23 -45.37 52.89
C PHE A 808 25.30 -45.31 54.41
N ILE A 809 24.84 -44.20 55.00
CA ILE A 809 24.79 -44.01 56.45
C ILE A 809 23.37 -43.70 56.92
N SER A 810 23.06 -44.14 58.14
CA SER A 810 21.82 -43.81 58.84
C SER A 810 22.02 -42.82 59.99
N THR A 811 23.24 -42.29 60.17
CA THR A 811 23.62 -41.37 61.25
C THR A 811 23.46 -39.92 60.84
N ASN A 812 23.29 -39.03 61.83
CA ASN A 812 23.14 -37.59 61.58
C ASN A 812 24.46 -36.89 61.22
N ASP A 813 25.60 -37.49 61.55
CA ASP A 813 26.90 -36.89 61.30
C ASP A 813 27.63 -37.66 60.20
N PHE A 814 28.18 -36.93 59.23
CA PHE A 814 29.16 -37.46 58.29
C PHE A 814 30.50 -37.64 59.00
N THR A 815 31.19 -38.74 58.71
CA THR A 815 32.43 -39.17 59.37
C THR A 815 33.62 -39.29 58.43
N LYS A 816 33.36 -39.34 57.11
CA LYS A 816 34.34 -39.37 56.03
C LYS A 816 33.69 -38.88 54.73
N ALA A 817 34.49 -38.46 53.76
CA ALA A 817 34.05 -38.23 52.38
C ALA A 817 33.49 -39.52 51.73
N GLY A 818 32.60 -39.39 50.74
CA GLY A 818 31.96 -40.50 50.05
C GLY A 818 30.83 -41.14 50.85
N GLN A 819 30.06 -40.36 51.63
CA GLN A 819 28.92 -40.87 52.38
C GLN A 819 27.61 -40.32 51.83
N ILE A 820 26.63 -41.22 51.64
CA ILE A 820 25.27 -40.88 51.19
C ILE A 820 24.31 -41.09 52.35
N ARG A 821 23.43 -40.12 52.59
CA ARG A 821 22.32 -40.24 53.54
C ARG A 821 21.01 -39.86 52.88
N ALA A 822 20.00 -40.71 53.02
CA ALA A 822 18.61 -40.38 52.71
C ALA A 822 17.90 -39.85 53.97
N VAL A 823 17.31 -38.66 53.86
CA VAL A 823 16.56 -37.99 54.93
C VAL A 823 15.11 -37.80 54.49
N GLN A 824 14.17 -38.41 55.21
CA GLN A 824 12.75 -38.18 54.98
C GLN A 824 12.36 -36.76 55.40
N SER A 825 11.69 -36.01 54.51
CA SER A 825 11.18 -34.66 54.74
C SER A 825 9.73 -34.56 54.27
N GLY A 826 8.78 -34.76 55.19
CA GLY A 826 7.37 -34.89 54.82
C GLY A 826 7.14 -36.16 53.98
N GLU A 827 6.52 -36.00 52.82
CA GLU A 827 6.30 -37.09 51.84
C GLU A 827 7.51 -37.32 50.92
N ASP A 828 8.50 -36.42 50.94
CA ASP A 828 9.65 -36.44 50.04
C ASP A 828 10.90 -37.02 50.72
N THR A 829 11.86 -37.50 49.92
CA THR A 829 13.19 -37.91 50.39
C THR A 829 14.25 -36.92 49.91
N ILE A 830 15.17 -36.53 50.79
CA ILE A 830 16.33 -35.70 50.46
C ILE A 830 17.59 -36.54 50.61
N LEU A 831 18.30 -36.76 49.50
CA LEU A 831 19.63 -37.34 49.47
C LEU A 831 20.67 -36.26 49.75
N GLN A 832 21.60 -36.56 50.65
CA GLN A 832 22.69 -35.68 51.02
C GLN A 832 24.00 -36.44 50.91
N ILE A 833 24.94 -35.89 50.14
CA ILE A 833 26.17 -36.57 49.74
C ILE A 833 27.38 -35.72 50.13
N THR A 834 28.40 -36.34 50.71
CA THR A 834 29.71 -35.70 50.98
C THR A 834 30.76 -36.20 50.00
N VAL A 835 31.60 -35.29 49.51
CA VAL A 835 32.64 -35.61 48.50
C VAL A 835 34.04 -35.13 48.87
N ASP A 836 34.18 -34.36 49.97
CA ASP A 836 35.46 -33.89 50.47
C ASP A 836 35.66 -34.15 51.97
N ASP A 837 36.90 -33.93 52.43
CA ASP A 837 37.29 -34.09 53.84
C ASP A 837 36.72 -32.97 54.74
N GLY A 838 36.07 -31.96 54.17
CA GLY A 838 35.34 -30.90 54.90
C GLY A 838 34.07 -31.42 55.57
N LEU A 839 33.53 -32.55 55.10
CA LEU A 839 32.32 -33.23 55.61
C LEU A 839 31.02 -32.41 55.50
N ASP A 840 31.06 -31.29 54.77
CA ASP A 840 29.88 -30.53 54.40
C ASP A 840 29.10 -31.27 53.29
N VAL A 841 27.79 -31.03 53.22
CA VAL A 841 26.97 -31.59 52.14
C VAL A 841 27.36 -30.90 50.83
N ALA A 842 27.90 -31.69 49.91
CA ALA A 842 28.40 -31.20 48.64
C ALA A 842 27.40 -31.34 47.49
N LEU A 843 26.45 -32.28 47.61
CA LEU A 843 25.36 -32.46 46.65
C LEU A 843 24.07 -32.81 47.40
N MET A 844 22.96 -32.22 46.96
CA MET A 844 21.62 -32.48 47.47
C MET A 844 20.65 -32.79 46.34
N VAL A 845 19.97 -33.93 46.43
CA VAL A 845 18.93 -34.33 45.47
C VAL A 845 17.64 -34.61 46.23
N LYS A 846 16.53 -34.03 45.79
CA LYS A 846 15.21 -34.22 46.36
C LYS A 846 14.37 -35.13 45.46
N LEU A 847 13.89 -36.24 46.01
CA LEU A 847 12.96 -37.15 45.36
C LEU A 847 11.55 -36.88 45.88
N LEU A 848 10.63 -36.43 45.02
CA LEU A 848 9.25 -36.15 45.43
C LEU A 848 8.46 -37.44 45.64
N ASN A 849 7.70 -37.51 46.73
CA ASN A 849 6.82 -38.64 47.06
C ASN A 849 7.50 -40.01 47.17
N VAL A 850 8.83 -40.05 47.34
CA VAL A 850 9.59 -41.28 47.58
C VAL A 850 9.84 -41.43 49.07
N ASN A 851 9.59 -42.64 49.60
CA ASN A 851 9.93 -42.97 50.98
C ASN A 851 11.39 -43.44 51.08
N ALA A 852 12.17 -42.82 51.96
CA ALA A 852 13.59 -43.12 52.12
C ALA A 852 13.87 -44.59 52.48
N ALA A 853 12.90 -45.31 53.08
CA ALA A 853 13.02 -46.71 53.41
C ALA A 853 12.88 -47.67 52.22
N ASP A 854 12.34 -47.18 51.09
CA ASP A 854 12.13 -47.98 49.88
C ASP A 854 13.35 -47.93 48.95
N LEU A 855 14.29 -47.00 49.18
CA LEU A 855 15.56 -46.93 48.46
C LEU A 855 16.53 -48.04 48.89
N SER A 856 17.23 -48.60 47.92
CA SER A 856 18.18 -49.70 48.04
C SER A 856 19.46 -49.41 47.24
N VAL A 857 20.54 -50.16 47.49
CA VAL A 857 21.81 -49.95 46.77
C VAL A 857 21.68 -50.17 45.25
N SER A 858 20.71 -50.97 44.80
CA SER A 858 20.49 -51.18 43.36
C SER A 858 19.90 -49.98 42.63
N ASP A 859 19.32 -49.02 43.35
CA ASP A 859 18.79 -47.77 42.79
C ASP A 859 19.92 -46.78 42.44
N PHE A 860 21.17 -47.13 42.77
CA PHE A 860 22.33 -46.27 42.62
C PHE A 860 23.37 -46.92 41.71
N ILE A 861 23.90 -46.14 40.76
CA ILE A 861 25.09 -46.48 39.98
C ILE A 861 26.25 -45.72 40.63
N LEU A 862 27.18 -46.45 41.24
CA LEU A 862 28.27 -45.92 42.09
C LEU A 862 29.65 -46.26 41.55
#